data_AF-A0A7W6SIC8-F1
#
_entry.id   AF-A0A7W6SIC8-F1
#
_cell.length_a   1.000
_cell.length_b   1.000
_cell.length_c   1.000
_cell.angle_alpha   90.00
_cell.angle_beta   90.00
_cell.angle_gamma   90.00
#
_symmetry.space_group_name_H-M   'P 1'
#
loop_
_entity.id
_entity.type
_entity.pdbx_description
1 polymer ?
#
loop_
_entity_poly.entity_id
_entity_poly.type
_entity_poly.pdbx_seq_one_letter_code
_entity_poly.pdbx_strand_id
1 'polypeptide(L)'
;MHIAEIYSCFPFRLFGLSRRDLNDLVESEFAAELELCRANPDMLRQYLDMKRANRRVGFISDTYWDSDRLARLLRACHPGLTWDFLYASCDHGSSKSETLFARYLSEQGIDAGSSFHVGDNEKADIRGAKRHGIRPRYYPQATPQLASTFQRETALFELLCQGAPSRLDHGARTLRRMVAARSAERSPAFHLGVTVLGPVMTAFDAFIARRCEEASGPGRTVVLGFLGRDGFLSHQIWQQLHGTTSAYIEINRRVSLIASADTMQPLVDLLSKVFKIDASTFGDMLKVMPARVAAFFAGFPDGIASGEELAGALPGLMNPAEIVELAAGLRARLLAYLRQAVPGFDDCTDLVLADLGYSGSVQKALRRIFDLEGIGIRLHGAYLMSLDDAFDDLAEEDSAEGFISDLVVTPHVKRMLIRNVALLEQICCSADGSVRDYDGNQVLREINPRPESQIALAAEIQAGALAFAETAEDVALDFGLSPYATPDVAARWCAATLARLLLLPDDDELALLGELKHDVNLGTHALAPMIDGDFIRRQITARGLSAACTASAPPMWLAGCFARLSPSHAYLYALFGANRLPADVFGESPCDPVQIGLFHGNGEATLEAVTVHRTGLGELRLRIPLSRAMGITTIALPLAKFAAEGLLHGVTIQSADTVRDAAESQDAIGIAADSLVYAGVRRNGAHYSTEDGDGCLLIPVAPMAQEIAVYSVAITPLGSVPK
;
A
#
# COMPACT_ATOMS: atom_id res chain seq x y z
N MET A 1 -32.33 -2.54 -28.13
CA MET A 1 -33.13 -2.29 -26.93
C MET A 1 -33.02 -0.81 -26.60
N HIS A 2 -34.14 -0.12 -26.47
CA HIS A 2 -34.17 1.29 -26.07
C HIS A 2 -34.09 1.43 -24.55
N ILE A 3 -33.57 2.55 -24.06
CA ILE A 3 -33.44 2.82 -22.61
C ILE A 3 -34.76 2.73 -21.84
N ALA A 4 -35.88 3.13 -22.45
CA ALA A 4 -37.20 3.03 -21.85
C ALA A 4 -37.63 1.57 -21.62
N GLU A 5 -37.21 0.65 -22.49
CA GLU A 5 -37.43 -0.79 -22.32
C GLU A 5 -36.61 -1.32 -21.15
N ILE A 6 -35.37 -0.84 -20.98
CA ILE A 6 -34.52 -1.17 -19.83
C ILE A 6 -35.19 -0.70 -18.53
N TYR A 7 -35.58 0.58 -18.45
CA TYR A 7 -36.28 1.11 -17.27
C TYR A 7 -37.68 0.52 -17.08
N SER A 8 -38.28 -0.08 -18.11
CA SER A 8 -39.53 -0.81 -17.93
C SER A 8 -39.38 -2.04 -17.02
N CYS A 9 -38.15 -2.55 -16.85
CA CYS A 9 -37.82 -3.61 -15.91
C CYS A 9 -37.34 -3.07 -14.54
N PHE A 10 -37.30 -1.75 -14.34
CA PHE A 10 -36.84 -1.14 -13.10
C PHE A 10 -37.77 -1.47 -11.92
N PRO A 11 -37.25 -1.76 -10.71
CA PRO A 11 -38.08 -2.12 -9.56
C PRO A 11 -38.68 -0.87 -8.89
N PHE A 12 -39.55 -0.14 -9.60
CA PHE A 12 -40.13 1.15 -9.17
C PHE A 12 -40.60 1.16 -7.70
N ARG A 13 -41.38 0.16 -7.30
CA ARG A 13 -41.96 0.09 -5.94
C ARG A 13 -40.90 -0.01 -4.83
N LEU A 14 -39.77 -0.64 -5.10
CA LEU A 14 -38.68 -0.78 -4.13
C LEU A 14 -38.11 0.59 -3.74
N PHE A 15 -38.14 1.54 -4.69
CA PHE A 15 -37.60 2.88 -4.53
C PHE A 15 -38.69 3.95 -4.28
N GLY A 16 -39.92 3.53 -3.93
CA GLY A 16 -41.03 4.47 -3.71
C GLY A 16 -41.53 5.16 -4.98
N LEU A 17 -41.15 4.65 -6.16
CA LEU A 17 -41.55 5.17 -7.45
C LEU A 17 -42.75 4.39 -8.03
N SER A 18 -43.37 4.97 -9.04
CA SER A 18 -44.46 4.45 -9.84
C SER A 18 -44.05 4.33 -11.30
N ARG A 19 -44.87 3.63 -12.10
CA ARG A 19 -44.65 3.54 -13.56
C ARG A 19 -44.69 4.89 -14.28
N ARG A 20 -45.28 5.92 -13.66
CA ARG A 20 -45.34 7.27 -14.23
C ARG A 20 -43.98 7.96 -14.25
N ASP A 21 -43.08 7.54 -13.35
CA ASP A 21 -41.75 8.12 -13.18
C ASP A 21 -40.73 7.54 -14.17
N LEU A 22 -41.15 6.62 -15.05
CA LEU A 22 -40.26 6.00 -16.05
C LEU A 22 -39.58 7.04 -16.94
N ASN A 23 -40.32 8.05 -17.39
CA ASN A 23 -39.76 9.10 -18.23
C ASN A 23 -38.75 9.94 -17.45
N ASP A 24 -39.01 10.23 -16.18
CA ASP A 24 -38.10 11.00 -15.33
C ASP A 24 -36.78 10.23 -15.11
N LEU A 25 -36.84 8.90 -14.97
CA LEU A 25 -35.64 8.06 -14.91
C LEU A 25 -34.84 8.11 -16.22
N VAL A 26 -35.52 8.00 -17.37
CA VAL A 26 -34.87 8.07 -18.69
C VAL A 26 -34.24 9.46 -18.94
N GLU A 27 -34.93 10.54 -18.59
CA GLU A 27 -34.39 11.89 -18.72
C GLU A 27 -33.24 12.14 -17.75
N SER A 28 -33.32 11.60 -16.52
CA SER A 28 -32.25 11.72 -15.53
C SER A 28 -30.98 10.99 -15.99
N GLU A 29 -31.10 9.79 -16.55
CA GLU A 29 -29.97 9.05 -17.15
C GLU A 29 -29.37 9.85 -18.32
N PHE A 30 -30.20 10.40 -19.20
CA PHE A 30 -29.71 11.21 -20.32
C PHE A 30 -29.05 12.50 -19.86
N ALA A 31 -29.56 13.14 -18.81
CA ALA A 31 -28.94 14.32 -18.21
C ALA A 31 -27.57 13.99 -17.62
N ALA A 32 -27.42 12.85 -16.93
CA ALA A 32 -26.14 12.37 -16.43
C ALA A 32 -25.15 12.10 -17.58
N GLU A 33 -25.60 11.50 -18.70
CA GLU A 33 -24.77 11.31 -19.89
C GLU A 33 -24.27 12.64 -20.46
N LEU A 34 -25.13 13.66 -20.55
CA LEU A 34 -24.74 15.00 -20.99
C LEU A 34 -23.74 15.67 -20.03
N GLU A 35 -23.90 15.45 -18.73
CA GLU A 35 -23.04 16.01 -17.69
C GLU A 35 -21.65 15.34 -17.68
N LEU A 36 -21.58 14.03 -17.92
CA LEU A 36 -20.38 13.22 -17.68
C LEU A 36 -19.61 12.87 -18.96
N CYS A 37 -20.28 12.74 -20.11
CA CYS A 37 -19.59 12.40 -21.36
C CYS A 37 -18.67 13.54 -21.82
N ARG A 38 -17.47 13.16 -22.26
CA ARG A 38 -16.47 14.07 -22.83
C ARG A 38 -16.00 13.54 -24.18
N ALA A 39 -15.72 14.45 -25.10
CA ALA A 39 -15.09 14.07 -26.36
C ALA A 39 -13.64 13.67 -26.11
N ASN A 40 -13.18 12.55 -26.69
CA ASN A 40 -11.76 12.22 -26.71
C ASN A 40 -11.04 13.14 -27.73
N PRO A 41 -10.13 14.05 -27.31
CA PRO A 41 -9.47 15.00 -28.19
C PRO A 41 -8.63 14.35 -29.29
N ASP A 42 -7.96 13.23 -29.00
CA ASP A 42 -7.15 12.51 -29.99
C ASP A 42 -8.02 11.92 -31.11
N MET A 43 -9.19 11.40 -30.76
CA MET A 43 -10.15 10.88 -31.73
C MET A 43 -10.89 12.00 -32.45
N LEU A 44 -11.21 13.10 -31.77
CA LEU A 44 -11.81 14.28 -32.39
C LEU A 44 -10.88 14.89 -33.44
N ARG A 45 -9.58 15.00 -33.15
CA ARG A 45 -8.57 15.46 -34.12
C ARG A 45 -8.55 14.59 -35.36
N GLN A 46 -8.45 13.26 -35.18
CA GLN A 46 -8.49 12.32 -36.31
C GLN A 46 -9.79 12.41 -37.11
N TYR A 47 -10.93 12.56 -36.43
CA TYR A 47 -12.24 12.74 -37.06
C TYR A 47 -12.27 13.99 -37.95
N LEU A 48 -11.83 15.13 -37.41
CA LEU A 48 -11.78 16.41 -38.13
C LEU A 48 -10.81 16.37 -39.32
N ASP A 49 -9.66 15.71 -39.17
CA ASP A 49 -8.70 15.55 -40.27
C ASP A 49 -9.27 14.71 -41.42
N MET A 50 -10.02 13.65 -41.11
CA MET A 50 -10.73 12.86 -42.13
C MET A 50 -11.81 13.68 -42.84
N LYS A 51 -12.56 14.52 -42.13
CA LYS A 51 -13.54 15.44 -42.73
C LYS A 51 -12.85 16.47 -43.63
N ARG A 52 -11.73 17.07 -43.20
CA ARG A 52 -10.93 18.02 -44.02
C ARG A 52 -10.38 17.37 -45.28
N ALA A 53 -10.06 16.07 -45.21
CA ALA A 53 -9.66 15.27 -46.37
C ALA A 53 -10.84 14.81 -47.25
N ASN A 54 -12.04 15.37 -47.06
CA ASN A 54 -13.28 15.04 -47.78
C ASN A 54 -13.64 13.54 -47.71
N ARG A 55 -13.28 12.85 -46.62
CA ARG A 55 -13.77 11.50 -46.34
C ARG A 55 -15.14 11.58 -45.71
N ARG A 56 -16.00 10.58 -46.00
CA ARG A 56 -17.26 10.40 -45.29
C ARG A 56 -16.97 9.81 -43.91
N VAL A 57 -17.36 10.50 -42.86
CA VAL A 57 -17.10 10.10 -41.47
C VAL A 57 -18.39 10.17 -40.68
N GLY A 58 -18.60 9.21 -39.80
CA GLY A 58 -19.81 9.10 -38.99
C GLY A 58 -19.64 8.11 -37.87
N PHE A 59 -20.73 7.86 -37.14
CA PHE A 59 -20.71 7.03 -35.95
C PHE A 59 -21.60 5.81 -36.12
N ILE A 60 -21.11 4.66 -35.66
CA ILE A 60 -21.86 3.42 -35.56
C ILE A 60 -21.69 2.96 -34.11
N SER A 61 -22.77 2.84 -33.36
CA SER A 61 -22.73 2.57 -31.92
C SER A 61 -23.72 1.49 -31.50
N ASP A 62 -23.25 0.57 -30.66
CA ASP A 62 -24.11 -0.32 -29.90
C ASP A 62 -24.57 0.46 -28.66
N THR A 63 -25.78 0.99 -28.69
CA THR A 63 -26.33 1.90 -27.66
C THR A 63 -27.84 1.73 -27.50
N TYR A 64 -28.33 2.09 -26.32
CA TYR A 64 -29.74 2.20 -25.97
C TYR A 64 -30.35 3.58 -26.27
N TRP A 65 -29.53 4.55 -26.70
CA TRP A 65 -29.97 5.86 -27.18
C TRP A 65 -30.29 5.82 -28.67
N ASP A 66 -31.46 6.32 -29.04
CA ASP A 66 -31.81 6.53 -30.45
C ASP A 66 -30.89 7.57 -31.10
N SER A 67 -30.92 7.62 -32.44
CA SER A 67 -30.06 8.52 -33.22
C SER A 67 -30.27 10.01 -32.88
N ASP A 68 -31.48 10.41 -32.47
CA ASP A 68 -31.77 11.81 -32.09
C ASP A 68 -31.10 12.18 -30.76
N ARG A 69 -31.20 11.32 -29.74
CA ARG A 69 -30.52 11.52 -28.45
C ARG A 69 -29.01 11.38 -28.59
N LEU A 70 -28.53 10.42 -29.36
CA LEU A 70 -27.10 10.27 -29.64
C LEU A 70 -26.55 11.52 -30.35
N ALA A 71 -27.30 12.09 -31.30
CA ALA A 71 -26.94 13.35 -31.95
C ALA A 71 -26.87 14.52 -30.96
N ARG A 72 -27.83 14.61 -30.02
CA ARG A 72 -27.81 15.62 -28.95
C ARG A 72 -26.59 15.46 -28.05
N LEU A 73 -26.27 14.24 -27.63
CA LEU A 73 -25.11 13.93 -26.80
C LEU A 73 -23.80 14.34 -27.50
N LEU A 74 -23.62 13.92 -28.76
CA LEU A 74 -22.44 14.27 -29.55
C LEU A 74 -22.24 15.79 -29.69
N ARG A 75 -23.32 16.54 -29.92
CA ARG A 75 -23.27 18.02 -30.02
C ARG A 75 -23.08 18.70 -28.67
N ALA A 76 -23.51 18.08 -27.57
CA ALA A 76 -23.21 18.59 -26.23
C ALA A 76 -21.72 18.45 -25.91
N CYS A 77 -21.09 17.33 -26.27
CA CYS A 77 -19.65 17.14 -26.10
C CYS A 77 -18.81 18.02 -27.04
N HIS A 78 -19.29 18.29 -28.25
CA HIS A 78 -18.61 19.19 -29.19
C HIS A 78 -19.63 20.01 -30.02
N PRO A 79 -19.90 21.27 -29.61
CA PRO A 79 -20.81 22.15 -30.34
C PRO A 79 -20.40 22.32 -31.80
N GLY A 80 -21.35 22.13 -32.72
CA GLY A 80 -21.10 22.24 -34.16
C GLY A 80 -20.53 20.98 -34.82
N LEU A 81 -20.38 19.86 -34.09
CA LEU A 81 -20.00 18.58 -34.69
C LEU A 81 -21.02 18.15 -35.77
N THR A 82 -20.50 17.77 -36.94
CA THR A 82 -21.29 17.27 -38.08
C THR A 82 -20.76 15.91 -38.53
N TRP A 83 -21.64 15.05 -39.03
CA TRP A 83 -21.34 13.69 -39.50
C TRP A 83 -22.12 13.36 -40.78
N ASP A 84 -21.58 12.45 -41.58
CA ASP A 84 -22.19 12.00 -42.83
C ASP A 84 -23.18 10.84 -42.62
N PHE A 85 -23.07 10.14 -41.49
CA PHE A 85 -23.97 9.07 -41.07
C PHE A 85 -23.93 8.86 -39.55
N LEU A 86 -25.03 8.37 -38.98
CA LEU A 86 -25.18 8.03 -37.56
C LEU A 86 -26.08 6.80 -37.46
N TYR A 87 -25.55 5.72 -36.87
CA TYR A 87 -26.24 4.45 -36.72
C TYR A 87 -26.23 4.02 -35.24
N ALA A 88 -27.41 3.93 -34.64
CA ALA A 88 -27.61 3.41 -33.29
C ALA A 88 -28.24 2.01 -33.33
N SER A 89 -27.69 1.06 -32.58
CA SER A 89 -28.19 -0.32 -32.58
C SER A 89 -29.66 -0.47 -32.18
N CYS A 90 -30.16 0.42 -31.30
CA CYS A 90 -31.55 0.35 -30.84
C CYS A 90 -32.55 0.65 -31.97
N ASP A 91 -32.28 1.65 -32.82
CA ASP A 91 -33.12 2.02 -33.96
C ASP A 91 -33.27 0.88 -34.99
N HIS A 92 -32.27 0.00 -35.07
CA HIS A 92 -32.22 -1.10 -36.02
C HIS A 92 -32.48 -2.48 -35.39
N GLY A 93 -32.68 -2.55 -34.08
CA GLY A 93 -32.86 -3.80 -33.33
C GLY A 93 -31.72 -4.82 -33.51
N SER A 94 -30.50 -4.36 -33.80
CA SER A 94 -29.35 -5.24 -34.09
C SER A 94 -28.02 -4.58 -33.74
N SER A 95 -27.07 -5.38 -33.23
CA SER A 95 -25.74 -4.91 -32.83
C SER A 95 -24.71 -4.93 -33.97
N LYS A 96 -23.54 -4.30 -33.77
CA LYS A 96 -22.35 -4.40 -34.63
C LYS A 96 -21.88 -5.84 -34.85
N SER A 97 -22.01 -6.67 -33.81
CA SER A 97 -21.65 -8.09 -33.87
C SER A 97 -22.62 -8.93 -34.71
N GLU A 98 -23.78 -8.38 -35.06
CA GLU A 98 -24.84 -9.04 -35.81
C GLU A 98 -24.96 -8.40 -37.19
N THR A 99 -25.90 -7.47 -37.38
CA THR A 99 -26.29 -6.94 -38.70
C THR A 99 -26.17 -5.44 -38.86
N LEU A 100 -25.76 -4.68 -37.83
CA LEU A 100 -25.69 -3.20 -37.92
C LEU A 100 -24.69 -2.73 -39.01
N PHE A 101 -23.52 -3.37 -39.12
CA PHE A 101 -22.57 -3.07 -40.19
C PHE A 101 -23.11 -3.44 -41.58
N ALA A 102 -23.82 -4.56 -41.72
CA ALA A 102 -24.44 -4.94 -42.99
C ALA A 102 -25.50 -3.94 -43.45
N ARG A 103 -26.32 -3.44 -42.50
CA ARG A 103 -27.30 -2.38 -42.77
C ARG A 103 -26.62 -1.09 -43.22
N TYR A 104 -25.60 -0.64 -42.47
CA TYR A 104 -24.78 0.51 -42.85
C TYR A 104 -24.24 0.39 -44.29
N LEU A 105 -23.59 -0.73 -44.62
CA LEU A 105 -23.02 -0.94 -45.96
C LEU A 105 -24.10 -0.91 -47.05
N SER A 106 -25.24 -1.55 -46.79
CA SER A 106 -26.36 -1.61 -47.74
C SER A 106 -27.02 -0.24 -47.95
N GLU A 107 -27.30 0.50 -46.88
CA GLU A 107 -27.99 1.80 -46.95
C GLU A 107 -27.08 2.89 -47.53
N GLN A 108 -25.78 2.83 -47.25
CA GLN A 108 -24.82 3.80 -47.75
C GLN A 108 -24.31 3.47 -49.15
N GLY A 109 -24.52 2.25 -49.64
CA GLY A 109 -24.05 1.79 -50.95
C GLY A 109 -22.53 1.82 -51.10
N ILE A 110 -21.80 1.52 -50.02
CA ILE A 110 -20.32 1.62 -49.97
C ILE A 110 -19.69 0.22 -50.00
N ASP A 111 -18.55 0.09 -50.68
CA ASP A 111 -17.71 -1.11 -50.62
C ASP A 111 -17.08 -1.27 -49.22
N ALA A 112 -17.27 -2.44 -48.62
CA ALA A 112 -16.71 -2.77 -47.31
C ALA A 112 -15.18 -2.70 -47.29
N GLY A 113 -14.51 -3.15 -48.37
CA GLY A 113 -13.06 -3.15 -48.48
C GLY A 113 -12.44 -1.75 -48.50
N SER A 114 -13.22 -0.74 -48.90
CA SER A 114 -12.89 0.68 -48.87
C SER A 114 -13.24 1.39 -47.55
N SER A 115 -13.90 0.69 -46.62
CA SER A 115 -14.37 1.23 -45.35
C SER A 115 -13.39 0.94 -44.21
N PHE A 116 -13.33 1.84 -43.24
CA PHE A 116 -12.45 1.74 -42.08
C PHE A 116 -13.23 2.06 -40.79
N HIS A 117 -13.08 1.22 -39.77
CA HIS A 117 -13.76 1.36 -38.48
C HIS A 117 -12.75 1.47 -37.33
N VAL A 118 -12.96 2.38 -36.40
CA VAL A 118 -12.14 2.51 -35.18
C VAL A 118 -13.02 2.24 -33.98
N GLY A 119 -12.57 1.39 -33.06
CA GLY A 119 -13.31 1.10 -31.84
C GLY A 119 -12.48 0.36 -30.79
N ASP A 120 -13.03 0.32 -29.59
CA ASP A 120 -12.37 -0.16 -28.37
C ASP A 120 -12.82 -1.57 -27.95
N ASN A 121 -13.88 -2.11 -28.57
CA ASN A 121 -14.38 -3.43 -28.26
C ASN A 121 -13.89 -4.47 -29.29
N GLU A 122 -13.09 -5.44 -28.83
CA GLU A 122 -12.54 -6.48 -29.70
C GLU A 122 -13.63 -7.32 -30.39
N LYS A 123 -14.76 -7.59 -29.70
CA LYS A 123 -15.86 -8.39 -30.25
C LYS A 123 -16.71 -7.58 -31.23
N ALA A 124 -17.21 -6.43 -30.79
CA ALA A 124 -18.17 -5.64 -31.54
C ALA A 124 -17.52 -4.82 -32.65
N ASP A 125 -16.41 -4.12 -32.37
CA ASP A 125 -15.79 -3.23 -33.33
C ASP A 125 -14.79 -3.95 -34.24
N ILE A 126 -13.99 -4.87 -33.69
CA ILE A 126 -12.90 -5.49 -34.46
C ILE A 126 -13.37 -6.74 -35.20
N ARG A 127 -13.88 -7.74 -34.47
CA ARG A 127 -14.40 -8.96 -35.10
C ARG A 127 -15.70 -8.71 -35.86
N GLY A 128 -16.57 -7.84 -35.34
CA GLY A 128 -17.79 -7.41 -36.03
C GLY A 128 -17.51 -6.76 -37.38
N ALA A 129 -16.63 -5.75 -37.44
CA ALA A 129 -16.27 -5.10 -38.69
C ALA A 129 -15.60 -6.07 -39.69
N LYS A 130 -14.64 -6.89 -39.24
CA LYS A 130 -13.95 -7.88 -40.08
C LYS A 130 -14.92 -8.86 -40.75
N ARG A 131 -15.94 -9.33 -40.01
CA ARG A 131 -16.94 -10.27 -40.53
C ARG A 131 -17.69 -9.72 -41.75
N HIS A 132 -17.84 -8.39 -41.82
CA HIS A 132 -18.52 -7.69 -42.91
C HIS A 132 -17.54 -7.09 -43.92
N GLY A 133 -16.25 -7.46 -43.89
CA GLY A 133 -15.24 -7.01 -44.85
C GLY A 133 -14.69 -5.60 -44.60
N ILE A 134 -15.09 -4.93 -43.52
CA ILE A 134 -14.61 -3.60 -43.13
C ILE A 134 -13.24 -3.74 -42.45
N ARG A 135 -12.31 -2.82 -42.72
CA ARG A 135 -10.99 -2.79 -42.06
C ARG A 135 -11.09 -2.16 -40.67
N PRO A 136 -10.83 -2.86 -39.56
CA PRO A 136 -10.86 -2.24 -38.25
C PRO A 136 -9.48 -1.75 -37.79
N ARG A 137 -9.48 -0.76 -36.89
CA ARG A 137 -8.36 -0.42 -36.00
C ARG A 137 -8.81 -0.49 -34.56
N TYR A 138 -8.07 -1.26 -33.78
CA TYR A 138 -8.30 -1.38 -32.34
C TYR A 138 -7.76 -0.16 -31.60
N TYR A 139 -8.61 0.45 -30.79
CA TYR A 139 -8.31 1.60 -29.95
C TYR A 139 -8.74 1.29 -28.50
N PRO A 140 -7.93 0.53 -27.75
CA PRO A 140 -8.34 0.05 -26.43
C PRO A 140 -8.50 1.19 -25.42
N GLN A 141 -9.44 1.00 -24.48
CA GLN A 141 -9.59 1.90 -23.34
C GLN A 141 -8.46 1.81 -22.31
N ALA A 142 -7.54 0.86 -22.37
CA ALA A 142 -6.35 0.76 -21.52
C ALA A 142 -5.47 -0.39 -22.03
N THR A 143 -4.20 -0.42 -21.64
CA THR A 143 -3.40 -1.65 -21.79
C THR A 143 -4.00 -2.75 -20.90
N PRO A 144 -3.83 -4.04 -21.25
CA PRO A 144 -4.31 -5.15 -20.40
C PRO A 144 -3.78 -5.07 -18.95
N GLN A 145 -2.54 -4.64 -18.79
CA GLN A 145 -1.89 -4.44 -17.49
C GLN A 145 -2.63 -3.36 -16.68
N LEU A 146 -2.79 -2.16 -17.24
CA LEU A 146 -3.46 -1.05 -16.53
C LEU A 146 -4.95 -1.36 -16.26
N ALA A 147 -5.62 -2.09 -17.16
CA ALA A 147 -6.99 -2.56 -16.93
C ALA A 147 -7.06 -3.54 -15.73
N SER A 148 -6.09 -4.44 -15.59
CA SER A 148 -5.97 -5.33 -14.42
C SER A 148 -5.70 -4.54 -13.14
N THR A 149 -4.83 -3.53 -13.18
CA THR A 149 -4.57 -2.61 -12.08
C THR A 149 -5.87 -1.92 -11.63
N PHE A 150 -6.62 -1.32 -12.56
CA PHE A 150 -7.90 -0.67 -12.25
C PHE A 150 -8.93 -1.64 -11.68
N GLN A 151 -8.95 -2.90 -12.13
CA GLN A 151 -9.83 -3.92 -11.56
C GLN A 151 -9.49 -4.22 -10.10
N ARG A 152 -8.20 -4.40 -9.77
CA ARG A 152 -7.76 -4.59 -8.38
C ARG A 152 -8.05 -3.36 -7.51
N GLU A 153 -7.86 -2.16 -8.05
CA GLU A 153 -8.22 -0.91 -7.37
C GLU A 153 -9.71 -0.80 -7.09
N THR A 154 -10.58 -1.16 -8.03
CA THR A 154 -12.04 -1.21 -7.78
C THR A 154 -12.36 -2.17 -6.63
N ALA A 155 -11.76 -3.36 -6.63
CA ALA A 155 -11.99 -4.36 -5.58
C ALA A 155 -11.55 -3.85 -4.21
N LEU A 156 -10.43 -3.13 -4.11
CA LEU A 156 -10.01 -2.50 -2.86
C LEU A 156 -10.84 -1.28 -2.49
N PHE A 157 -11.28 -0.48 -3.46
CA PHE A 157 -12.20 0.62 -3.18
C PHE A 157 -13.47 0.08 -2.50
N GLU A 158 -14.09 -0.95 -3.08
CA GLU A 158 -15.32 -1.55 -2.55
C GLU A 158 -15.11 -2.23 -1.18
N LEU A 159 -13.91 -2.77 -0.94
CA LEU A 159 -13.56 -3.38 0.34
C LEU A 159 -13.34 -2.33 1.45
N LEU A 160 -12.61 -1.25 1.13
CA LEU A 160 -12.04 -0.32 2.10
C LEU A 160 -12.87 0.96 2.30
N CYS A 161 -13.54 1.44 1.24
CA CYS A 161 -14.29 2.70 1.20
C CYS A 161 -15.81 2.45 1.26
N GLN A 162 -16.27 1.69 2.25
CA GLN A 162 -17.66 1.24 2.34
C GLN A 162 -18.66 2.42 2.37
N GLY A 163 -19.76 2.28 1.63
CA GLY A 163 -20.79 3.31 1.53
C GLY A 163 -20.55 4.37 0.45
N ALA A 164 -19.37 4.39 -0.20
CA ALA A 164 -19.09 5.28 -1.32
C ALA A 164 -19.28 4.58 -2.68
N PRO A 165 -19.73 5.30 -3.73
CA PRO A 165 -19.93 4.73 -5.06
C PRO A 165 -18.59 4.56 -5.82
N SER A 166 -18.22 3.32 -6.12
CA SER A 166 -17.00 2.96 -6.88
C SER A 166 -17.05 3.28 -8.39
N ARG A 167 -18.15 3.87 -8.88
CA ARG A 167 -18.34 4.17 -10.31
C ARG A 167 -18.10 5.63 -10.68
N LEU A 168 -17.90 6.51 -9.69
CA LEU A 168 -17.61 7.92 -9.90
C LEU A 168 -16.19 8.21 -9.41
N ASP A 169 -15.32 8.62 -10.32
CA ASP A 169 -13.91 8.96 -10.05
C ASP A 169 -13.53 10.35 -10.58
N HIS A 170 -14.53 11.13 -11.03
CA HIS A 170 -14.37 12.44 -11.66
C HIS A 170 -13.31 12.48 -12.79
N GLY A 171 -13.12 11.35 -13.49
CA GLY A 171 -12.19 11.24 -14.61
C GLY A 171 -10.77 10.82 -14.23
N ALA A 172 -10.48 10.50 -12.96
CA ALA A 172 -9.15 10.13 -12.50
C ALA A 172 -8.54 8.96 -13.28
N ARG A 173 -9.29 7.89 -13.58
CA ARG A 173 -8.79 6.78 -14.41
C ARG A 173 -8.52 7.19 -15.85
N THR A 174 -9.38 8.03 -16.43
CA THR A 174 -9.17 8.57 -17.77
C THR A 174 -7.90 9.40 -17.82
N LEU A 175 -7.70 10.29 -16.84
CA LEU A 175 -6.48 11.07 -16.72
C LEU A 175 -5.23 10.18 -16.65
N ARG A 176 -5.22 9.22 -15.72
CA ARG A 176 -4.13 8.25 -15.53
C ARG A 176 -3.78 7.51 -16.81
N ARG A 177 -4.80 7.01 -17.52
CA ARG A 177 -4.61 6.34 -18.81
C ARG A 177 -3.97 7.26 -19.85
N MET A 178 -4.50 8.47 -20.01
CA MET A 178 -4.09 9.36 -21.09
C MET A 178 -2.66 9.86 -20.86
N VAL A 179 -2.28 10.09 -19.60
CA VAL A 179 -0.88 10.42 -19.24
C VAL A 179 0.03 9.22 -19.44
N ALA A 180 -0.36 8.02 -18.97
CA ALA A 180 0.44 6.80 -19.15
C ALA A 180 0.69 6.44 -20.62
N ALA A 181 -0.27 6.69 -21.50
CA ALA A 181 -0.13 6.46 -22.94
C ALA A 181 1.00 7.30 -23.58
N ARG A 182 1.34 8.47 -23.01
CA ARG A 182 2.46 9.31 -23.48
C ARG A 182 3.84 8.77 -23.07
N SER A 183 3.87 7.77 -22.18
CA SER A 183 5.10 7.21 -21.60
C SER A 183 5.28 5.72 -21.86
N ALA A 184 4.58 5.15 -22.87
CA ALA A 184 4.52 3.70 -23.11
C ALA A 184 5.88 2.98 -23.19
N GLU A 185 6.90 3.63 -23.75
CA GLU A 185 8.23 3.03 -23.99
C GLU A 185 9.22 3.18 -22.82
N ARG A 186 8.77 3.67 -21.66
CA ARG A 186 9.62 3.88 -20.48
C ARG A 186 9.78 2.59 -19.66
N SER A 187 10.70 2.61 -18.69
CA SER A 187 10.97 1.47 -17.82
C SER A 187 9.78 1.14 -16.90
N PRO A 188 9.73 -0.08 -16.32
CA PRO A 188 8.72 -0.44 -15.32
C PRO A 188 8.70 0.49 -14.10
N ALA A 189 9.88 0.93 -13.63
CA ALA A 189 10.01 1.86 -12.51
C ALA A 189 9.39 3.23 -12.83
N PHE A 190 9.69 3.78 -14.00
CA PHE A 190 9.09 5.04 -14.44
C PHE A 190 7.57 4.89 -14.63
N HIS A 191 7.10 3.75 -15.16
CA HIS A 191 5.67 3.46 -15.31
C HIS A 191 4.95 3.37 -13.96
N LEU A 192 5.55 2.76 -12.93
CA LEU A 192 4.99 2.77 -11.58
C LEU A 192 4.84 4.21 -11.07
N GLY A 193 5.84 5.05 -11.33
CA GLY A 193 5.80 6.49 -11.07
C GLY A 193 4.61 7.16 -11.75
N VAL A 194 4.43 6.96 -13.06
CA VAL A 194 3.36 7.62 -13.84
C VAL A 194 1.96 7.10 -13.49
N THR A 195 1.83 5.80 -13.21
CA THR A 195 0.52 5.15 -13.10
C THR A 195 -0.01 5.05 -11.69
N VAL A 196 0.86 5.11 -10.66
CA VAL A 196 0.49 4.91 -9.26
C VAL A 196 0.94 6.08 -8.39
N LEU A 197 2.25 6.34 -8.32
CA LEU A 197 2.78 7.30 -7.35
C LEU A 197 2.43 8.75 -7.72
N GLY A 198 2.67 9.16 -8.96
CA GLY A 198 2.32 10.49 -9.49
C GLY A 198 0.86 10.87 -9.25
N PRO A 199 -0.13 10.05 -9.66
CA PRO A 199 -1.54 10.34 -9.41
C PRO A 199 -1.88 10.58 -7.93
N VAL A 200 -1.31 9.77 -7.03
CA VAL A 200 -1.52 9.93 -5.59
C VAL A 200 -0.87 11.21 -5.07
N MET A 201 0.38 11.48 -5.47
CA MET A 201 1.12 12.64 -4.99
C MET A 201 0.59 13.96 -5.57
N THR A 202 0.07 13.97 -6.80
CA THR A 202 -0.62 15.14 -7.37
C THR A 202 -1.97 15.40 -6.70
N ALA A 203 -2.71 14.36 -6.30
CA ALA A 203 -3.92 14.54 -5.49
C ALA A 203 -3.59 15.05 -4.08
N PHE A 204 -2.48 14.58 -3.50
CA PHE A 204 -1.99 15.07 -2.22
C PHE A 204 -1.51 16.53 -2.29
N ASP A 205 -0.87 16.93 -3.39
CA ASP A 205 -0.52 18.33 -3.68
C ASP A 205 -1.77 19.24 -3.68
N ALA A 206 -2.85 18.84 -4.35
CA ALA A 206 -4.12 19.56 -4.32
C ALA A 206 -4.72 19.66 -2.90
N PHE A 207 -4.55 18.61 -2.07
CA PHE A 207 -4.92 18.66 -0.66
C PHE A 207 -4.05 19.63 0.15
N ILE A 208 -2.73 19.65 -0.06
CA ILE A 208 -1.82 20.60 0.59
C ILE A 208 -2.19 22.04 0.23
N ALA A 209 -2.47 22.32 -1.05
CA ALA A 209 -2.89 23.63 -1.51
C ALA A 209 -4.16 24.11 -0.75
N ARG A 210 -5.15 23.24 -0.62
CA ARG A 210 -6.36 23.52 0.17
C ARG A 210 -6.05 23.79 1.64
N ARG A 211 -5.15 23.02 2.26
CA ARG A 211 -4.73 23.27 3.66
C ARG A 211 -4.06 24.64 3.82
N CYS A 212 -3.25 25.07 2.86
CA CYS A 212 -2.69 26.41 2.82
C CYS A 212 -3.76 27.50 2.67
N GLU A 213 -4.77 27.28 1.82
CA GLU A 213 -5.92 28.20 1.66
C GLU A 213 -6.73 28.32 2.96
N GLU A 214 -6.99 27.22 3.66
CA GLU A 214 -7.70 27.19 4.95
C GLU A 214 -6.93 27.90 6.07
N ALA A 215 -5.60 27.77 6.07
CA ALA A 215 -4.74 28.51 7.00
C ALA A 215 -4.67 30.00 6.66
N SER A 216 -4.91 30.39 5.41
CA SER A 216 -4.83 31.77 4.94
C SER A 216 -5.97 32.65 5.48
N GLY A 217 -5.75 33.96 5.52
CA GLY A 217 -6.75 34.93 5.96
C GLY A 217 -6.17 36.35 6.14
N PRO A 218 -7.02 37.36 6.36
CA PRO A 218 -6.55 38.73 6.58
C PRO A 218 -5.57 38.81 7.75
N GLY A 219 -4.36 39.34 7.51
CA GLY A 219 -3.32 39.47 8.53
C GLY A 219 -2.56 38.18 8.86
N ARG A 220 -2.75 37.12 8.09
CA ARG A 220 -1.97 35.87 8.22
C ARG A 220 -0.87 35.81 7.16
N THR A 221 0.32 35.43 7.59
CA THR A 221 1.46 35.08 6.74
C THR A 221 1.64 33.57 6.81
N VAL A 222 1.16 32.89 5.76
CA VAL A 222 1.23 31.42 5.66
C VAL A 222 2.50 31.02 4.92
N VAL A 223 3.27 30.12 5.51
CA VAL A 223 4.43 29.50 4.86
C VAL A 223 4.25 27.98 4.83
N LEU A 224 4.58 27.36 3.69
CA LEU A 224 4.53 25.91 3.52
C LEU A 224 5.93 25.30 3.68
N GLY A 225 6.07 24.33 4.57
CA GLY A 225 7.27 23.54 4.77
C GLY A 225 7.03 22.05 4.55
N PHE A 226 7.79 21.45 3.65
CA PHE A 226 7.82 20.00 3.43
C PHE A 226 8.86 19.36 4.34
N LEU A 227 8.43 18.42 5.17
CA LEU A 227 9.34 17.73 6.09
C LEU A 227 10.18 16.69 5.33
N GLY A 228 11.49 16.87 5.37
CA GLY A 228 12.45 15.84 4.94
C GLY A 228 12.46 14.67 5.92
N ARG A 229 12.92 13.48 5.52
CA ARG A 229 13.36 13.10 4.17
C ARG A 229 12.20 12.68 3.27
N ASP A 230 11.10 12.25 3.86
CA ASP A 230 10.03 11.53 3.16
C ASP A 230 9.11 12.45 2.36
N GLY A 231 9.00 13.73 2.73
CA GLY A 231 8.32 14.77 1.96
C GLY A 231 9.07 15.28 0.72
N PHE A 232 10.21 14.69 0.36
CA PHE A 232 11.04 15.12 -0.78
C PHE A 232 10.29 15.11 -2.11
N LEU A 233 9.63 14.00 -2.47
CA LEU A 233 8.87 13.92 -3.72
C LEU A 233 7.71 14.93 -3.75
N SER A 234 6.97 15.08 -2.65
CA SER A 234 5.89 16.07 -2.55
C SER A 234 6.41 17.49 -2.77
N HIS A 235 7.57 17.81 -2.20
CA HIS A 235 8.22 19.09 -2.39
C HIS A 235 8.63 19.32 -3.86
N GLN A 236 9.20 18.31 -4.53
CA GLN A 236 9.55 18.45 -5.95
C GLN A 236 8.32 18.67 -6.84
N ILE A 237 7.23 17.94 -6.58
CA ILE A 237 5.96 18.13 -7.30
C ILE A 237 5.44 19.55 -7.07
N TRP A 238 5.42 20.01 -5.82
CA TRP A 238 4.96 21.37 -5.49
C TRP A 238 5.77 22.44 -6.21
N GLN A 239 7.11 22.32 -6.18
CA GLN A 239 8.01 23.25 -6.86
C GLN A 239 7.74 23.31 -8.37
N GLN A 240 7.49 22.15 -8.98
CA GLN A 240 7.22 22.04 -10.41
C GLN A 240 5.86 22.63 -10.80
N LEU A 241 4.82 22.39 -10.00
CA LEU A 241 3.45 22.82 -10.32
C LEU A 241 3.18 24.29 -9.99
N HIS A 242 3.63 24.75 -8.82
CA HIS A 242 3.22 26.07 -8.30
C HIS A 242 4.28 27.14 -8.52
N GLY A 243 5.57 26.77 -8.58
CA GLY A 243 6.67 27.74 -8.64
C GLY A 243 6.70 28.75 -7.47
N THR A 244 5.95 28.48 -6.40
CA THR A 244 5.78 29.35 -5.23
C THR A 244 6.84 29.08 -4.17
N THR A 245 7.00 30.04 -3.28
CA THR A 245 7.93 29.95 -2.14
C THR A 245 7.45 28.87 -1.16
N SER A 246 8.17 27.75 -1.11
CA SER A 246 8.02 26.71 -0.08
C SER A 246 9.40 26.36 0.51
N ALA A 247 9.40 25.77 1.69
CA ALA A 247 10.61 25.31 2.37
C ALA A 247 10.72 23.78 2.30
N TYR A 248 11.94 23.28 2.07
CA TYR A 248 12.28 21.89 2.37
C TYR A 248 12.99 21.84 3.72
N ILE A 249 12.28 21.37 4.74
CA ILE A 249 12.74 21.36 6.12
C ILE A 249 13.37 20.00 6.41
N GLU A 250 14.69 19.95 6.37
CA GLU A 250 15.47 18.78 6.74
C GLU A 250 15.47 18.62 8.26
N ILE A 251 14.52 17.84 8.75
CA ILE A 251 14.32 17.53 10.17
C ILE A 251 13.87 16.07 10.28
N ASN A 252 14.12 15.40 11.39
CA ASN A 252 13.52 14.09 11.63
C ASN A 252 13.02 13.98 13.06
N ARG A 253 12.24 12.93 13.31
CA ARG A 253 11.63 12.63 14.61
C ARG A 253 12.65 12.62 15.75
N ARG A 254 13.84 12.07 15.53
CA ARG A 254 14.90 11.97 16.56
C ARG A 254 15.42 13.35 16.96
N VAL A 255 15.86 14.14 15.98
CA VAL A 255 16.42 15.49 16.21
C VAL A 255 15.36 16.42 16.81
N SER A 256 14.12 16.37 16.31
CA SER A 256 13.04 17.21 16.82
C SER A 256 12.68 16.86 18.28
N LEU A 257 12.60 15.57 18.62
CA LEU A 257 12.29 15.13 19.99
C LEU A 257 13.40 15.45 20.98
N ILE A 258 14.67 15.34 20.58
CA ILE A 258 15.79 15.73 21.46
C ILE A 258 15.77 17.25 21.67
N ALA A 259 15.57 18.05 20.61
CA ALA A 259 15.53 19.51 20.71
C ALA A 259 14.34 20.04 21.55
N SER A 260 13.23 19.30 21.60
CA SER A 260 12.05 19.66 22.38
C SER A 260 12.15 19.29 23.86
N ALA A 261 13.23 18.62 24.28
CA ALA A 261 13.40 18.22 25.68
C ALA A 261 13.73 19.40 26.60
N ASP A 262 12.89 19.59 27.62
CA ASP A 262 13.11 20.45 28.80
C ASP A 262 13.26 19.61 30.09
N THR A 263 13.16 18.29 29.94
CA THR A 263 13.16 17.24 30.95
C THR A 263 13.75 15.98 30.31
N MET A 264 14.05 14.96 31.11
CA MET A 264 14.58 13.68 30.60
C MET A 264 13.52 12.84 29.84
N GLN A 265 12.23 13.09 30.11
CA GLN A 265 11.14 12.24 29.62
C GLN A 265 11.08 12.08 28.10
N PRO A 266 11.21 13.14 27.27
CA PRO A 266 11.15 13.00 25.80
C PRO A 266 12.25 12.09 25.23
N LEU A 267 13.43 12.08 25.87
CA LEU A 267 14.52 11.20 25.49
C LEU A 267 14.25 9.75 25.92
N VAL A 268 13.66 9.54 27.11
CA VAL A 268 13.20 8.21 27.57
C VAL A 268 12.13 7.66 26.62
N ASP A 269 11.17 8.48 26.20
CA ASP A 269 10.10 8.10 25.28
C ASP A 269 10.62 7.76 23.87
N LEU A 270 11.70 8.43 23.45
CA LEU A 270 12.40 8.12 22.20
C LEU A 270 13.15 6.79 22.32
N LEU A 271 13.97 6.63 23.36
CA LEU A 271 14.82 5.46 23.56
C LEU A 271 14.01 4.19 23.81
N SER A 272 12.89 4.26 24.54
CA SER A 272 12.03 3.10 24.79
C SER A 272 11.44 2.48 23.52
N LYS A 273 11.40 3.23 22.41
CA LYS A 273 10.92 2.77 21.10
C LYS A 273 12.05 2.24 20.20
N VAL A 274 13.30 2.30 20.67
CA VAL A 274 14.47 1.79 19.95
C VAL A 274 14.60 0.29 20.21
N PHE A 275 14.65 -0.51 19.14
CA PHE A 275 14.79 -1.97 19.28
C PHE A 275 16.14 -2.37 19.89
N LYS A 276 17.24 -1.82 19.35
CA LYS A 276 18.61 -2.04 19.83
C LYS A 276 19.45 -0.79 19.62
N ILE A 277 20.35 -0.53 20.55
CA ILE A 277 21.28 0.61 20.52
C ILE A 277 22.62 0.19 21.09
N ASP A 278 23.71 0.71 20.51
CA ASP A 278 25.07 0.55 21.01
C ASP A 278 25.65 1.87 21.54
N ALA A 279 26.82 1.78 22.18
CA ALA A 279 27.51 2.94 22.70
C ALA A 279 27.86 3.97 21.62
N SER A 280 28.39 3.56 20.46
CA SER A 280 28.74 4.53 19.40
C SER A 280 27.55 5.36 18.96
N THR A 281 26.42 4.70 18.75
CA THR A 281 25.16 5.29 18.30
C THR A 281 24.61 6.24 19.35
N PHE A 282 24.60 5.84 20.62
CA PHE A 282 24.19 6.75 21.69
C PHE A 282 25.07 8.02 21.71
N GLY A 283 26.38 7.83 21.58
CA GLY A 283 27.34 8.92 21.48
C GLY A 283 27.08 9.82 20.28
N ASP A 284 26.76 9.26 19.13
CA ASP A 284 26.40 10.00 17.93
C ASP A 284 25.06 10.74 18.07
N MET A 285 24.11 10.15 18.79
CA MET A 285 22.78 10.73 19.05
C MET A 285 22.85 11.94 19.99
N LEU A 286 23.53 11.82 21.13
CA LEU A 286 23.60 12.89 22.14
C LEU A 286 24.84 13.75 22.07
N LYS A 287 25.82 13.40 21.22
CA LYS A 287 27.16 14.03 21.13
C LYS A 287 27.98 13.94 22.42
N VAL A 288 27.54 13.13 23.37
CA VAL A 288 28.21 12.88 24.64
C VAL A 288 28.22 11.39 24.93
N MET A 289 29.31 10.94 25.56
CA MET A 289 29.43 9.58 26.07
C MET A 289 29.86 9.63 27.54
N PRO A 290 28.91 9.81 28.48
CA PRO A 290 29.21 9.75 29.90
C PRO A 290 29.81 8.40 30.26
N ALA A 291 30.82 8.38 31.16
CA ALA A 291 31.49 7.15 31.56
C ALA A 291 30.52 6.09 32.12
N ARG A 292 29.43 6.52 32.77
CA ARG A 292 28.36 5.64 33.27
C ARG A 292 27.59 4.97 32.14
N VAL A 293 27.32 5.69 31.05
CA VAL A 293 26.65 5.14 29.86
C VAL A 293 27.56 4.15 29.13
N ALA A 294 28.84 4.48 28.97
CA ALA A 294 29.81 3.54 28.39
C ALA A 294 29.92 2.24 29.22
N ALA A 295 29.93 2.37 30.55
CA ALA A 295 29.94 1.21 31.45
C ALA A 295 28.63 0.39 31.39
N PHE A 296 27.48 1.04 31.20
CA PHE A 296 26.20 0.36 30.98
C PHE A 296 26.27 -0.54 29.74
N PHE A 297 26.69 -0.01 28.59
CA PHE A 297 26.81 -0.79 27.36
C PHE A 297 27.84 -1.93 27.48
N ALA A 298 28.97 -1.69 28.15
CA ALA A 298 29.98 -2.73 28.39
C ALA A 298 29.47 -3.93 29.21
N GLY A 299 28.32 -3.79 29.91
CA GLY A 299 27.65 -4.87 30.61
C GLY A 299 26.84 -5.83 29.72
N PHE A 300 26.61 -5.48 28.46
CA PHE A 300 25.83 -6.29 27.51
C PHE A 300 26.73 -7.04 26.52
N PRO A 301 26.32 -8.23 26.05
CA PRO A 301 26.98 -8.91 24.94
C PRO A 301 27.10 -7.98 23.72
N ASP A 302 28.29 -7.93 23.12
CA ASP A 302 28.65 -7.07 21.98
C ASP A 302 28.46 -5.56 22.21
N GLY A 303 28.19 -5.12 23.45
CA GLY A 303 27.96 -3.71 23.77
C GLY A 303 26.59 -3.17 23.35
N ILE A 304 25.61 -4.06 23.11
CA ILE A 304 24.30 -3.72 22.55
C ILE A 304 23.20 -3.98 23.58
N ALA A 305 22.44 -2.94 23.93
CA ALA A 305 21.28 -3.03 24.81
C ALA A 305 19.98 -2.79 24.03
N SER A 306 18.84 -3.21 24.60
CA SER A 306 17.54 -2.73 24.10
C SER A 306 17.33 -1.27 24.49
N GLY A 307 16.51 -0.57 23.71
CA GLY A 307 16.13 0.81 24.03
C GLY A 307 15.32 0.93 25.31
N GLU A 308 14.51 -0.08 25.64
CA GLU A 308 13.74 -0.15 26.90
C GLU A 308 14.66 -0.25 28.13
N GLU A 309 15.68 -1.12 28.08
CA GLU A 309 16.67 -1.25 29.15
C GLU A 309 17.44 0.06 29.36
N LEU A 310 17.87 0.70 28.27
CA LEU A 310 18.57 1.98 28.33
C LEU A 310 17.65 3.08 28.87
N ALA A 311 16.40 3.16 28.39
CA ALA A 311 15.43 4.16 28.82
C ALA A 311 15.13 4.05 30.32
N GLY A 312 14.99 2.82 30.84
CA GLY A 312 14.81 2.56 32.27
C GLY A 312 16.04 2.91 33.12
N ALA A 313 17.25 2.71 32.58
CA ALA A 313 18.50 3.01 33.28
C ALA A 313 18.90 4.50 33.21
N LEU A 314 18.45 5.23 32.18
CA LEU A 314 18.90 6.59 31.85
C LEU A 314 18.91 7.56 33.05
N PRO A 315 17.90 7.59 33.95
CA PRO A 315 17.91 8.48 35.11
C PRO A 315 19.08 8.27 36.08
N GLY A 316 19.67 7.06 36.12
CA GLY A 316 20.87 6.77 36.92
C GLY A 316 22.18 6.99 36.15
N LEU A 317 22.12 7.02 34.82
CA LEU A 317 23.27 7.15 33.94
C LEU A 317 23.64 8.61 33.63
N MET A 318 22.66 9.51 33.57
CA MET A 318 22.84 10.92 33.21
C MET A 318 22.12 11.86 34.17
N ASN A 319 22.71 13.05 34.39
CA ASN A 319 22.05 14.11 35.14
C ASN A 319 20.96 14.77 34.25
N PRO A 320 19.71 14.93 34.73
CA PRO A 320 18.69 15.66 33.99
C PRO A 320 19.13 17.04 33.49
N ALA A 321 19.93 17.78 34.26
CA ALA A 321 20.43 19.09 33.86
C ALA A 321 21.32 19.03 32.60
N GLU A 322 22.15 17.99 32.46
CA GLU A 322 23.01 17.80 31.28
C GLU A 322 22.19 17.53 30.03
N ILE A 323 21.10 16.76 30.14
CA ILE A 323 20.21 16.47 29.00
C ILE A 323 19.49 17.75 28.56
N VAL A 324 19.01 18.55 29.51
CA VAL A 324 18.36 19.84 29.20
C VAL A 324 19.32 20.80 28.51
N GLU A 325 20.58 20.86 28.96
CA GLU A 325 21.61 21.69 28.34
C GLU A 325 21.92 21.25 26.90
N LEU A 326 22.08 19.93 26.68
CA LEU A 326 22.29 19.36 25.34
C LEU A 326 21.10 19.63 24.40
N ALA A 327 19.88 19.41 24.90
CA ALA A 327 18.65 19.70 24.19
C ALA A 327 18.52 21.19 23.83
N ALA A 328 18.85 22.09 24.77
CA ALA A 328 18.87 23.52 24.52
C ALA A 328 19.89 23.93 23.44
N GLY A 329 21.09 23.32 23.47
CA GLY A 329 22.09 23.52 22.43
C GLY A 329 21.61 23.08 21.05
N LEU A 330 21.02 21.89 20.94
CA LEU A 330 20.46 21.41 19.67
C LEU A 330 19.27 22.25 19.21
N ARG A 331 18.38 22.66 20.13
CA ARG A 331 17.23 23.54 19.86
C ARG A 331 17.67 24.88 19.28
N ALA A 332 18.70 25.51 19.84
CA ALA A 332 19.23 26.77 19.33
C ALA A 332 19.75 26.62 17.89
N ARG A 333 20.48 25.53 17.58
CA ARG A 333 20.97 25.26 16.22
C ARG A 333 19.84 24.91 15.26
N LEU A 334 18.85 24.14 15.68
CA LEU A 334 17.64 23.86 14.90
C LEU A 334 16.86 25.14 14.58
N LEU A 335 16.65 26.04 15.54
CA LEU A 335 15.97 27.31 15.30
C LEU A 335 16.75 28.23 14.36
N ALA A 336 18.08 28.25 14.47
CA ALA A 336 18.93 28.98 13.54
C ALA A 336 18.78 28.44 12.11
N TYR A 337 18.71 27.12 11.95
CA TYR A 337 18.41 26.47 10.68
C TYR A 337 17.00 26.82 10.16
N LEU A 338 15.96 26.71 10.99
CA LEU A 338 14.58 26.99 10.59
C LEU A 338 14.40 28.44 10.11
N ARG A 339 15.01 29.42 10.78
CA ARG A 339 14.98 30.83 10.36
C ARG A 339 15.59 31.07 8.97
N GLN A 340 16.49 30.20 8.55
CA GLN A 340 17.13 30.29 7.23
C GLN A 340 16.37 29.46 6.18
N ALA A 341 15.95 28.26 6.55
CA ALA A 341 15.29 27.31 5.65
C ALA A 341 13.84 27.70 5.34
N VAL A 342 13.15 28.35 6.29
CA VAL A 342 11.76 28.79 6.15
C VAL A 342 11.74 30.28 5.78
N PRO A 343 11.33 30.63 4.56
CA PRO A 343 11.31 32.03 4.11
C PRO A 343 10.39 32.88 4.99
N GLY A 344 10.92 34.00 5.50
CA GLY A 344 10.13 34.91 6.34
C GLY A 344 9.70 34.31 7.68
N PHE A 345 10.46 33.34 8.24
CA PHE A 345 10.10 32.63 9.46
C PHE A 345 9.67 33.55 10.62
N ASP A 346 10.39 34.65 10.86
CA ASP A 346 10.08 35.56 11.98
C ASP A 346 8.81 36.40 11.74
N ASP A 347 8.37 36.55 10.48
CA ASP A 347 7.12 37.24 10.10
C ASP A 347 5.96 36.25 9.85
N CYS A 348 6.25 34.94 9.92
CA CYS A 348 5.29 33.86 9.71
C CYS A 348 4.29 33.84 10.87
N THR A 349 3.00 33.71 10.57
CA THR A 349 1.97 33.50 11.60
C THR A 349 1.51 32.06 11.64
N ASP A 350 1.53 31.37 10.50
CA ASP A 350 0.97 30.04 10.32
C ASP A 350 1.91 29.22 9.41
N LEU A 351 2.50 28.15 9.95
CA LEU A 351 3.42 27.26 9.23
C LEU A 351 2.68 25.94 8.92
N VAL A 352 2.43 25.70 7.63
CA VAL A 352 1.85 24.44 7.14
C VAL A 352 2.97 23.43 6.97
N LEU A 353 2.85 22.26 7.60
CA LEU A 353 3.82 21.18 7.55
C LEU A 353 3.27 20.03 6.71
N ALA A 354 3.87 19.79 5.55
CA ALA A 354 3.51 18.70 4.65
C ALA A 354 4.46 17.50 4.81
N ASP A 355 3.90 16.29 5.01
CA ASP A 355 4.67 15.06 5.18
C ASP A 355 3.86 13.81 4.75
N LEU A 356 4.54 12.69 4.54
CA LEU A 356 3.88 11.39 4.42
C LEU A 356 3.41 10.86 5.77
N GLY A 357 4.09 11.25 6.85
CA GLY A 357 3.99 10.69 8.19
C GLY A 357 2.62 10.77 8.85
N TYR A 358 2.42 9.93 9.88
CA TYR A 358 1.07 9.55 10.31
C TYR A 358 0.64 10.13 11.66
N SER A 359 1.58 10.48 12.53
CA SER A 359 1.31 10.86 13.93
C SER A 359 1.81 12.26 14.30
N GLY A 360 2.26 13.04 13.32
CA GLY A 360 2.77 14.41 13.49
C GLY A 360 3.83 14.59 14.57
N SER A 361 4.70 13.60 14.79
CA SER A 361 5.69 13.68 15.88
C SER A 361 6.64 14.87 15.76
N VAL A 362 6.99 15.26 14.53
CA VAL A 362 7.79 16.46 14.27
C VAL A 362 6.99 17.73 14.58
N GLN A 363 5.72 17.81 14.15
CA GLN A 363 4.82 18.94 14.48
C GLN A 363 4.72 19.14 15.99
N LYS A 364 4.42 18.09 16.76
CA LYS A 364 4.33 18.17 18.22
C LYS A 364 5.63 18.61 18.88
N ALA A 365 6.76 18.10 18.39
CA ALA A 365 8.07 18.49 18.88
C ALA A 365 8.37 19.97 18.57
N LEU A 366 8.02 20.45 17.38
CA LEU A 366 8.13 21.85 17.00
C LEU A 366 7.24 22.75 17.85
N ARG A 367 5.98 22.36 18.12
CA ARG A 367 5.08 23.09 19.03
C ARG A 367 5.74 23.33 20.39
N ARG A 368 6.26 22.27 21.01
CA ARG A 368 6.97 22.37 22.29
C ARG A 368 8.22 23.26 22.21
N ILE A 369 9.00 23.14 21.13
CA ILE A 369 10.16 24.03 20.90
C ILE A 369 9.73 25.49 20.82
N PHE A 370 8.64 25.76 20.10
CA PHE A 370 8.11 27.10 19.93
C PHE A 370 7.59 27.66 21.26
N ASP A 371 6.93 26.86 22.09
CA ASP A 371 6.46 27.27 23.41
C ASP A 371 7.63 27.63 24.35
N LEU A 372 8.69 26.81 24.36
CA LEU A 372 9.90 27.06 25.16
C LEU A 372 10.61 28.35 24.77
N GLU A 373 10.46 28.78 23.51
CA GLU A 373 11.19 29.90 22.91
C GLU A 373 10.28 31.12 22.67
N GLY A 374 9.02 31.05 23.12
CA GLY A 374 8.05 32.14 23.00
C GLY A 374 7.62 32.45 21.55
N ILE A 375 7.68 31.47 20.66
CA ILE A 375 7.35 31.60 19.23
C ILE A 375 5.85 31.31 19.04
N GLY A 376 5.10 32.34 18.61
CA GLY A 376 3.65 32.28 18.42
C GLY A 376 3.16 31.77 17.06
N ILE A 377 4.02 31.09 16.29
CA ILE A 377 3.66 30.52 14.99
C ILE A 377 2.71 29.34 15.21
N ARG A 378 1.56 29.31 14.54
CA ARG A 378 0.63 28.16 14.56
C ARG A 378 1.12 27.09 13.60
N LEU A 379 0.98 25.83 13.99
CA LEU A 379 1.39 24.70 13.15
C LEU A 379 0.17 23.99 12.55
N HIS A 380 0.21 23.78 11.23
CA HIS A 380 -0.87 23.12 10.48
C HIS A 380 -0.33 21.91 9.74
N GLY A 381 -0.58 20.70 10.26
CA GLY A 381 -0.21 19.45 9.61
C GLY A 381 -1.07 19.15 8.38
N ALA A 382 -0.42 18.74 7.29
CA ALA A 382 -1.02 18.20 6.08
C ALA A 382 -0.31 16.88 5.74
N TYR A 383 -0.97 15.76 6.04
CA TYR A 383 -0.35 14.43 5.99
C TYR A 383 -0.95 13.58 4.87
N LEU A 384 -0.15 12.75 4.18
CA LEU A 384 -0.70 11.83 3.17
C LEU A 384 -1.69 10.84 3.80
N MET A 385 -1.32 10.27 4.95
CA MET A 385 -2.15 9.38 5.77
C MET A 385 -2.03 9.80 7.23
N SER A 386 -3.12 9.72 8.00
CA SER A 386 -3.13 10.08 9.43
C SER A 386 -3.54 8.92 10.35
N LEU A 387 -2.92 8.87 11.53
CA LEU A 387 -3.49 8.24 12.72
C LEU A 387 -4.22 9.34 13.49
N ASP A 388 -5.52 9.50 13.25
CA ASP A 388 -6.25 10.68 13.70
C ASP A 388 -6.30 10.76 15.24
N ASP A 389 -6.32 9.60 15.90
CA ASP A 389 -6.18 9.47 17.37
C ASP A 389 -4.85 9.99 17.90
N ALA A 390 -3.82 10.09 17.06
CA ALA A 390 -2.55 10.70 17.42
C ALA A 390 -2.57 12.23 17.40
N PHE A 391 -3.70 12.88 17.09
CA PHE A 391 -3.80 14.34 17.06
C PHE A 391 -4.71 14.93 18.16
N ASP A 392 -5.25 14.10 19.05
CA ASP A 392 -6.13 14.52 20.16
C ASP A 392 -5.44 15.44 21.18
N ASP A 393 -4.10 15.43 21.24
CA ASP A 393 -3.25 16.18 22.18
C ASP A 393 -2.60 17.43 21.54
N LEU A 394 -3.04 17.85 20.35
CA LEU A 394 -2.55 19.09 19.73
C LEU A 394 -2.98 20.32 20.54
N ALA A 395 -2.15 21.37 20.46
CA ALA A 395 -2.50 22.68 21.03
C ALA A 395 -3.74 23.24 20.33
N GLU A 396 -4.56 24.01 21.06
CA GLU A 396 -5.86 24.52 20.55
C GLU A 396 -5.69 25.40 19.30
N GLU A 397 -4.56 26.09 19.17
CA GLU A 397 -4.21 26.93 18.03
C GLU A 397 -3.63 26.18 16.83
N ASP A 398 -3.18 24.94 17.01
CA ASP A 398 -2.62 24.10 15.96
C ASP A 398 -3.72 23.28 15.27
N SER A 399 -3.44 22.75 14.08
CA SER A 399 -4.32 21.76 13.44
C SER A 399 -3.53 20.69 12.71
N ALA A 400 -4.15 19.55 12.43
CA ALA A 400 -3.59 18.49 11.62
C ALA A 400 -4.70 17.78 10.86
N GLU A 401 -4.45 17.46 9.59
CA GLU A 401 -5.38 16.68 8.79
C GLU A 401 -4.62 15.73 7.87
N GLY A 402 -5.13 14.52 7.72
CA GLY A 402 -4.67 13.55 6.73
C GLY A 402 -5.53 13.57 5.49
N PHE A 403 -4.91 13.54 4.31
CA PHE A 403 -5.61 13.34 3.04
C PHE A 403 -6.36 12.00 3.03
N ILE A 404 -5.76 10.96 3.60
CA ILE A 404 -6.42 9.69 3.91
C ILE A 404 -6.61 9.59 5.43
N SER A 405 -7.78 10.04 5.90
CA SER A 405 -8.20 10.10 7.31
C SER A 405 -9.20 9.01 7.70
N ASP A 406 -9.66 9.00 8.96
CA ASP A 406 -10.71 8.07 9.42
C ASP A 406 -12.07 8.25 8.73
N LEU A 407 -12.26 9.39 8.05
CA LEU A 407 -13.46 9.66 7.23
C LEU A 407 -13.37 9.00 5.84
N VAL A 408 -12.15 8.71 5.37
CA VAL A 408 -11.89 8.13 4.05
C VAL A 408 -11.93 6.61 4.12
N VAL A 409 -11.19 6.02 5.07
CA VAL A 409 -11.16 4.58 5.35
C VAL A 409 -11.14 4.34 6.85
N THR A 410 -11.50 3.13 7.29
CA THR A 410 -11.59 2.84 8.73
C THR A 410 -10.23 2.91 9.45
N PRO A 411 -10.22 3.14 10.78
CA PRO A 411 -8.97 3.18 11.57
C PRO A 411 -8.14 1.90 11.46
N HIS A 412 -8.79 0.74 11.30
CA HIS A 412 -8.11 -0.55 11.14
C HIS A 412 -7.42 -0.66 9.78
N VAL A 413 -8.08 -0.20 8.71
CA VAL A 413 -7.49 -0.14 7.36
C VAL A 413 -6.29 0.80 7.34
N LYS A 414 -6.37 1.98 7.94
CA LYS A 414 -5.21 2.90 7.99
C LYS A 414 -4.03 2.30 8.72
N ARG A 415 -4.23 1.69 9.89
CA ARG A 415 -3.15 0.99 10.62
C ARG A 415 -2.53 -0.13 9.78
N MET A 416 -3.32 -0.82 8.97
CA MET A 416 -2.83 -1.81 8.02
C MET A 416 -1.97 -1.21 6.90
N LEU A 417 -2.41 -0.09 6.30
CA LEU A 417 -1.65 0.60 5.26
C LEU A 417 -0.33 1.14 5.81
N ILE A 418 -0.37 1.78 6.99
CA ILE A 418 0.80 2.32 7.69
C ILE A 418 1.80 1.22 8.01
N ARG A 419 1.35 0.01 8.35
CA ARG A 419 2.28 -1.11 8.59
C ARG A 419 3.07 -1.56 7.36
N ASN A 420 2.64 -1.19 6.15
CA ASN A 420 3.31 -1.51 4.89
C ASN A 420 3.94 -0.27 4.23
N VAL A 421 3.94 0.87 4.92
CA VAL A 421 4.26 2.17 4.33
C VAL A 421 5.74 2.42 4.13
N ALA A 422 6.61 1.62 4.76
CA ALA A 422 8.05 1.68 4.56
C ALA A 422 8.43 1.65 3.08
N LEU A 423 7.59 1.02 2.23
CA LEU A 423 7.70 1.05 0.78
C LEU A 423 7.58 2.46 0.19
N LEU A 424 6.54 3.22 0.59
CA LEU A 424 6.38 4.62 0.17
C LEU A 424 7.53 5.48 0.68
N GLU A 425 7.94 5.31 1.94
CA GLU A 425 9.08 6.02 2.51
C GLU A 425 10.36 5.78 1.67
N GLN A 426 10.59 4.54 1.20
CA GLN A 426 11.78 4.25 0.38
C GLN A 426 11.74 4.90 -1.01
N ILE A 427 10.58 5.00 -1.64
CA ILE A 427 10.45 5.53 -3.01
C ILE A 427 10.20 7.04 -3.06
N CYS A 428 9.73 7.67 -1.98
CA CYS A 428 9.47 9.11 -1.93
C CYS A 428 10.62 9.94 -1.35
N CYS A 429 11.50 9.33 -0.55
CA CYS A 429 12.50 10.09 0.18
C CYS A 429 13.71 10.52 -0.69
N SER A 430 14.39 11.60 -0.28
CA SER A 430 15.60 12.09 -0.95
C SER A 430 16.76 11.08 -0.93
N ALA A 431 17.77 11.28 -1.77
CA ALA A 431 18.98 10.46 -1.81
C ALA A 431 19.94 10.70 -0.61
N ASP A 432 19.63 11.66 0.26
CA ASP A 432 20.49 12.05 1.37
C ASP A 432 20.35 11.13 2.59
N GLY A 433 21.35 11.17 3.46
CA GLY A 433 21.28 10.55 4.77
C GLY A 433 20.40 11.35 5.74
N SER A 434 19.98 10.70 6.82
CA SER A 434 19.15 11.33 7.85
C SER A 434 19.91 12.46 8.55
N VAL A 435 19.18 13.52 8.91
CA VAL A 435 19.76 14.64 9.67
C VAL A 435 20.22 14.17 11.05
N ARG A 436 21.40 14.62 11.47
CA ARG A 436 21.92 14.37 12.83
C ARG A 436 22.12 15.65 13.63
N ASP A 437 22.41 16.77 12.99
CA ASP A 437 22.67 18.06 13.67
C ASP A 437 22.67 19.21 12.62
N TYR A 438 22.88 20.44 13.08
CA TYR A 438 22.98 21.64 12.26
C TYR A 438 24.21 22.46 12.67
N ASP A 439 24.88 23.08 11.70
CA ASP A 439 25.95 24.05 11.93
C ASP A 439 25.72 25.30 11.09
N GLY A 440 25.14 26.34 11.70
CA GLY A 440 24.73 27.54 10.99
C GLY A 440 23.75 27.24 9.86
N ASN A 441 24.22 27.37 8.61
CA ASN A 441 23.45 27.09 7.40
C ASN A 441 23.61 25.65 6.87
N GLN A 442 24.48 24.85 7.49
CA GLN A 442 24.81 23.52 7.02
C GLN A 442 24.03 22.46 7.80
N VAL A 443 23.23 21.67 7.08
CA VAL A 443 22.62 20.45 7.62
C VAL A 443 23.68 19.37 7.69
N LEU A 444 23.91 18.83 8.89
CA LEU A 444 24.83 17.70 9.10
C LEU A 444 24.03 16.41 9.01
N ARG A 445 24.43 15.53 8.09
CA ARG A 445 23.73 14.28 7.77
C ARG A 445 24.56 13.06 8.17
N GLU A 446 23.87 11.95 8.42
CA GLU A 446 24.46 10.62 8.50
C GLU A 446 24.82 10.11 7.09
N ILE A 447 25.62 9.05 7.03
CA ILE A 447 25.83 8.33 5.78
C ILE A 447 24.53 7.62 5.43
N ASN A 448 24.03 7.78 4.19
CA ASN A 448 22.88 7.01 3.72
C ASN A 448 23.30 5.56 3.49
N PRO A 449 22.78 4.58 4.26
CA PRO A 449 23.22 3.18 4.14
C PRO A 449 22.61 2.47 2.93
N ARG A 450 21.65 3.08 2.23
CA ARG A 450 20.94 2.45 1.10
C ARG A 450 21.89 2.23 -0.08
N PRO A 451 21.79 1.08 -0.78
CA PRO A 451 22.56 0.82 -1.99
C PRO A 451 22.29 1.86 -3.08
N GLU A 452 23.30 2.18 -3.89
CA GLU A 452 23.15 3.10 -5.04
C GLU A 452 22.08 2.64 -6.02
N SER A 453 21.92 1.32 -6.22
CA SER A 453 20.86 0.75 -7.07
C SER A 453 19.45 1.07 -6.56
N GLN A 454 19.25 1.05 -5.24
CA GLN A 454 17.98 1.42 -4.61
C GLN A 454 17.71 2.93 -4.75
N ILE A 455 18.74 3.76 -4.60
CA ILE A 455 18.62 5.22 -4.81
C ILE A 455 18.26 5.53 -6.27
N ALA A 456 18.92 4.87 -7.23
CA ALA A 456 18.65 5.03 -8.65
C ALA A 456 17.22 4.57 -9.01
N LEU A 457 16.77 3.44 -8.45
CA LEU A 457 15.41 2.95 -8.64
C LEU A 457 14.37 3.93 -8.10
N ALA A 458 14.56 4.45 -6.88
CA ALA A 458 13.68 5.45 -6.31
C ALA A 458 13.62 6.72 -7.18
N ALA A 459 14.77 7.21 -7.65
CA ALA A 459 14.85 8.37 -8.55
C ALA A 459 14.10 8.14 -9.88
N GLU A 460 14.16 6.93 -10.44
CA GLU A 460 13.44 6.58 -11.66
C GLU A 460 11.91 6.55 -11.47
N ILE A 461 11.44 6.02 -10.34
CA ILE A 461 10.02 6.06 -9.94
C ILE A 461 9.58 7.52 -9.72
N GLN A 462 10.38 8.32 -9.01
CA GLN A 462 10.12 9.74 -8.75
C GLN A 462 10.04 10.53 -10.06
N ALA A 463 10.93 10.26 -11.03
CA ALA A 463 10.88 10.88 -12.36
C ALA A 463 9.57 10.57 -13.09
N GLY A 464 9.03 9.35 -12.94
CA GLY A 464 7.70 9.01 -13.46
C GLY A 464 6.57 9.78 -12.77
N ALA A 465 6.65 9.96 -11.45
CA ALA A 465 5.68 10.73 -10.69
C ALA A 465 5.68 12.22 -11.09
N LEU A 466 6.87 12.81 -11.26
CA LEU A 466 7.04 14.19 -11.75
C LEU A 466 6.51 14.38 -13.17
N ALA A 467 6.76 13.41 -14.07
CA ALA A 467 6.23 13.44 -15.43
C ALA A 467 4.70 13.36 -15.46
N PHE A 468 4.09 12.60 -14.53
CA PHE A 468 2.64 12.61 -14.36
C PHE A 468 2.16 14.00 -13.94
N ALA A 469 2.74 14.57 -12.89
CA ALA A 469 2.38 15.90 -12.38
C ALA A 469 2.46 16.96 -13.49
N GLU A 470 3.56 16.97 -14.27
CA GLU A 470 3.78 17.91 -15.39
C GLU A 470 2.66 17.87 -16.43
N THR A 471 2.16 16.66 -16.71
CA THR A 471 1.27 16.43 -17.84
C THR A 471 -0.20 16.40 -17.45
N ALA A 472 -0.49 16.21 -16.16
CA ALA A 472 -1.82 15.91 -15.67
C ALA A 472 -2.80 17.07 -15.88
N GLU A 473 -2.37 18.31 -15.64
CA GLU A 473 -3.23 19.49 -15.79
C GLU A 473 -3.66 19.69 -17.24
N ASP A 474 -2.70 19.70 -18.17
CA ASP A 474 -2.97 19.83 -19.61
C ASP A 474 -3.93 18.75 -20.11
N VAL A 475 -3.71 17.49 -19.71
CA VAL A 475 -4.60 16.38 -20.10
C VAL A 475 -5.98 16.53 -19.45
N ALA A 476 -6.06 16.97 -18.20
CA ALA A 476 -7.34 17.21 -17.54
C ALA A 476 -8.12 18.34 -18.25
N LEU A 477 -7.46 19.42 -18.64
CA LEU A 477 -8.06 20.52 -19.40
C LEU A 477 -8.53 20.07 -20.79
N ASP A 478 -7.68 19.37 -21.54
CA ASP A 478 -7.99 18.84 -22.88
C ASP A 478 -9.24 17.95 -22.87
N PHE A 479 -9.39 17.14 -21.82
CA PHE A 479 -10.50 16.19 -21.68
C PHE A 479 -11.67 16.74 -20.84
N GLY A 480 -11.59 17.97 -20.30
CA GLY A 480 -12.61 18.54 -19.43
C GLY A 480 -12.86 17.73 -18.16
N LEU A 481 -11.79 17.26 -17.52
CA LEU A 481 -11.78 16.45 -16.30
C LEU A 481 -11.49 17.31 -15.08
N SER A 482 -11.99 16.90 -13.91
CA SER A 482 -11.72 17.60 -12.65
C SER A 482 -11.59 16.59 -11.50
N PRO A 483 -10.57 15.71 -11.54
CA PRO A 483 -10.44 14.58 -10.63
C PRO A 483 -10.28 15.00 -9.16
N TYR A 484 -9.85 16.24 -8.91
CA TYR A 484 -9.60 16.78 -7.58
C TYR A 484 -10.70 17.74 -7.08
N ALA A 485 -11.76 17.97 -7.88
CA ALA A 485 -12.84 18.89 -7.51
C ALA A 485 -13.65 18.42 -6.29
N THR A 486 -13.68 17.11 -6.02
CA THR A 486 -14.32 16.53 -4.83
C THR A 486 -13.27 15.80 -4.00
N PRO A 487 -12.71 16.45 -2.97
CA PRO A 487 -11.57 15.89 -2.21
C PRO A 487 -11.84 14.54 -1.57
N ASP A 488 -13.07 14.27 -1.09
CA ASP A 488 -13.44 12.94 -0.56
C ASP A 488 -13.32 11.84 -1.62
N VAL A 489 -13.80 12.09 -2.85
CA VAL A 489 -13.70 11.11 -3.95
C VAL A 489 -12.24 10.89 -4.35
N ALA A 490 -11.46 11.98 -4.45
CA ALA A 490 -10.04 11.91 -4.74
C ALA A 490 -9.28 11.11 -3.67
N ALA A 491 -9.53 11.39 -2.38
CA ALA A 491 -8.93 10.69 -1.25
C ALA A 491 -9.26 9.19 -1.24
N ARG A 492 -10.53 8.81 -1.46
CA ARG A 492 -10.94 7.40 -1.51
C ARG A 492 -10.29 6.63 -2.65
N TRP A 493 -10.21 7.23 -3.85
CA TRP A 493 -9.53 6.59 -4.98
C TRP A 493 -8.01 6.54 -4.80
N CYS A 494 -7.40 7.54 -4.18
CA CYS A 494 -5.98 7.50 -3.83
C CYS A 494 -5.70 6.44 -2.76
N ALA A 495 -6.57 6.32 -1.75
CA ALA A 495 -6.49 5.25 -0.76
C ALA A 495 -6.59 3.86 -1.43
N ALA A 496 -7.52 3.67 -2.37
CA ALA A 496 -7.63 2.41 -3.13
C ALA A 496 -6.40 2.13 -4.01
N THR A 497 -5.86 3.16 -4.66
CA THR A 497 -4.65 3.08 -5.51
C THR A 497 -3.41 2.69 -4.70
N LEU A 498 -3.21 3.37 -3.55
CA LEU A 498 -2.13 3.05 -2.61
C LEU A 498 -2.32 1.67 -1.98
N ALA A 499 -3.53 1.36 -1.50
CA ALA A 499 -3.83 0.06 -0.91
C ALA A 499 -3.57 -1.07 -1.92
N ARG A 500 -3.81 -0.85 -3.21
CA ARG A 500 -3.50 -1.85 -4.24
C ARG A 500 -2.01 -2.09 -4.36
N LEU A 501 -1.18 -1.05 -4.33
CA LEU A 501 0.28 -1.21 -4.31
C LEU A 501 0.74 -1.89 -3.02
N LEU A 502 0.29 -1.38 -1.89
CA LEU A 502 0.76 -1.79 -0.57
C LEU A 502 0.28 -3.17 -0.17
N LEU A 503 -0.93 -3.57 -0.56
CA LEU A 503 -1.58 -4.80 -0.08
C LEU A 503 -1.74 -5.87 -1.16
N LEU A 504 -1.88 -5.50 -2.43
CA LEU A 504 -2.11 -6.41 -3.57
C LEU A 504 -1.16 -6.14 -4.74
N PRO A 505 0.16 -6.09 -4.51
CA PRO A 505 1.12 -5.90 -5.59
C PRO A 505 1.00 -7.01 -6.64
N ASP A 506 1.33 -6.70 -7.88
CA ASP A 506 1.53 -7.73 -8.90
C ASP A 506 2.96 -8.31 -8.87
N ASP A 507 3.20 -9.33 -9.69
CA ASP A 507 4.48 -10.03 -9.69
C ASP A 507 5.64 -9.14 -10.18
N ASP A 508 5.36 -8.19 -11.08
CA ASP A 508 6.35 -7.25 -11.61
C ASP A 508 6.72 -6.23 -10.53
N GLU A 509 5.75 -5.71 -9.78
CA GLU A 509 5.97 -4.82 -8.63
C GLU A 509 6.71 -5.54 -7.49
N LEU A 510 6.40 -6.81 -7.21
CA LEU A 510 7.12 -7.62 -6.22
C LEU A 510 8.57 -7.90 -6.63
N ALA A 511 8.83 -8.06 -7.92
CA ALA A 511 10.19 -8.20 -8.44
C ALA A 511 10.94 -6.88 -8.36
N LEU A 512 10.29 -5.78 -8.73
CA LEU A 512 10.89 -4.44 -8.76
C LEU A 512 11.22 -3.91 -7.36
N LEU A 513 10.30 -4.07 -6.41
CA LEU A 513 10.35 -3.40 -5.10
C LEU A 513 10.77 -4.33 -3.95
N GLY A 514 10.74 -5.65 -4.17
CA GLY A 514 10.98 -6.64 -3.12
C GLY A 514 12.42 -6.67 -2.58
N GLU A 515 13.40 -6.23 -3.38
CA GLU A 515 14.81 -6.19 -3.01
C GLU A 515 15.21 -4.90 -2.27
N LEU A 516 14.31 -3.92 -2.20
CA LEU A 516 14.52 -2.72 -1.41
C LEU A 516 14.79 -3.09 0.04
N LYS A 517 15.57 -2.24 0.71
CA LYS A 517 15.83 -2.35 2.13
C LYS A 517 15.39 -1.07 2.84
N HIS A 518 14.85 -1.23 4.03
CA HIS A 518 14.46 -0.12 4.87
C HIS A 518 15.58 0.20 5.87
N ASP A 519 15.87 1.48 5.99
CA ASP A 519 16.84 2.00 6.93
C ASP A 519 16.18 2.22 8.29
N VAL A 520 16.50 1.36 9.27
CA VAL A 520 15.93 1.42 10.62
C VAL A 520 16.67 2.50 11.42
N ASN A 521 16.38 3.76 11.11
CA ASN A 521 17.02 4.94 11.69
C ASN A 521 16.55 5.23 13.12
N LEU A 522 16.92 4.37 14.05
CA LEU A 522 16.76 4.59 15.48
C LEU A 522 17.93 4.06 16.32
N GLY A 523 19.01 3.63 15.68
CA GLY A 523 20.26 3.43 16.40
C GLY A 523 21.23 2.37 15.88
N THR A 524 21.13 1.99 14.60
CA THR A 524 22.09 1.08 13.96
C THR A 524 22.16 1.43 12.47
N HIS A 525 23.26 1.11 11.78
CA HIS A 525 23.34 1.13 10.32
C HIS A 525 22.67 -0.11 9.66
N ALA A 526 21.77 -0.79 10.40
CA ALA A 526 21.17 -2.04 9.96
C ALA A 526 20.02 -1.77 8.97
N LEU A 527 20.12 -2.43 7.82
CA LEU A 527 19.08 -2.44 6.80
C LEU A 527 18.15 -3.63 7.02
N ALA A 528 16.86 -3.36 7.20
CA ALA A 528 15.82 -4.39 7.27
C ALA A 528 15.32 -4.76 5.87
N PRO A 529 15.08 -6.05 5.57
CA PRO A 529 14.51 -6.45 4.30
C PRO A 529 13.05 -5.99 4.18
N MET A 530 12.64 -5.61 2.98
CA MET A 530 11.23 -5.33 2.69
C MET A 530 10.40 -6.61 2.68
N ILE A 531 10.88 -7.67 2.03
CA ILE A 531 10.18 -8.96 1.94
C ILE A 531 11.03 -10.09 2.52
N ASP A 532 10.40 -10.95 3.32
CA ASP A 532 10.90 -12.29 3.66
C ASP A 532 9.71 -13.29 3.56
N GLY A 533 9.69 -14.06 2.47
CA GLY A 533 8.64 -15.05 2.21
C GLY A 533 8.71 -16.26 3.14
N ASP A 534 9.91 -16.65 3.57
CA ASP A 534 10.10 -17.79 4.47
C ASP A 534 9.67 -17.42 5.90
N PHE A 535 9.92 -16.18 6.32
CA PHE A 535 9.39 -15.65 7.57
C PHE A 535 7.88 -15.83 7.67
N ILE A 536 7.11 -15.37 6.68
CA ILE A 536 5.66 -15.47 6.79
C ILE A 536 5.15 -16.91 6.70
N ARG A 537 5.80 -17.78 5.91
CA ARG A 537 5.49 -19.21 5.88
C ARG A 537 5.70 -19.87 7.25
N ARG A 538 6.79 -19.51 7.95
CA ARG A 538 7.06 -19.98 9.32
C ARG A 538 5.99 -19.49 10.30
N GLN A 539 5.58 -18.22 10.21
CA GLN A 539 4.49 -17.68 11.04
C GLN A 539 3.17 -18.41 10.80
N ILE A 540 2.80 -18.66 9.54
CA ILE A 540 1.57 -19.40 9.20
C ILE A 540 1.65 -20.82 9.75
N THR A 541 2.78 -21.51 9.56
CA THR A 541 3.00 -22.87 10.09
C THR A 541 2.87 -22.91 11.60
N ALA A 542 3.53 -22.01 12.32
CA ALA A 542 3.58 -21.99 13.78
C ALA A 542 2.24 -21.55 14.42
N ARG A 543 1.71 -20.41 13.96
CA ARG A 543 0.67 -19.65 14.68
C ARG A 543 -0.65 -19.58 13.90
N GLY A 544 -0.59 -19.66 12.58
CA GLY A 544 -1.76 -19.71 11.69
C GLY A 544 -1.94 -18.43 10.92
N LEU A 545 -2.83 -18.45 9.91
CA LEU A 545 -3.00 -17.32 9.01
C LEU A 545 -3.32 -16.02 9.77
N SER A 546 -4.35 -16.01 10.62
CA SER A 546 -4.77 -14.80 11.35
C SER A 546 -3.69 -14.25 12.28
N ALA A 547 -2.91 -15.12 12.93
CA ALA A 547 -1.80 -14.70 13.79
C ALA A 547 -0.57 -14.26 12.98
N ALA A 548 -0.33 -14.88 11.83
CA ALA A 548 0.73 -14.44 10.91
C ALA A 548 0.43 -13.04 10.35
N CYS A 549 -0.84 -12.70 10.16
CA CYS A 549 -1.25 -11.35 9.79
C CYS A 549 -0.86 -10.29 10.83
N THR A 550 -0.53 -10.64 12.09
CA THR A 550 -0.08 -9.71 13.14
C THR A 550 1.43 -9.75 13.40
N ALA A 551 2.21 -10.42 12.54
CA ALA A 551 3.66 -10.51 12.66
C ALA A 551 4.39 -9.16 12.72
N SER A 552 5.21 -8.94 13.75
CA SER A 552 6.01 -7.72 13.92
C SER A 552 7.09 -7.61 12.84
N ALA A 553 7.49 -6.38 12.55
CA ALA A 553 8.63 -6.11 11.68
C ALA A 553 9.97 -6.42 12.40
N PRO A 554 11.04 -6.76 11.66
CA PRO A 554 11.12 -7.01 10.23
C PRO A 554 10.48 -8.36 9.83
N PRO A 555 10.05 -8.55 8.56
CA PRO A 555 10.22 -7.68 7.38
C PRO A 555 9.31 -6.44 7.36
N MET A 556 9.67 -5.43 6.56
CA MET A 556 9.01 -4.11 6.57
C MET A 556 7.82 -3.97 5.59
N TRP A 557 7.61 -4.94 4.71
CA TRP A 557 6.47 -5.00 3.79
C TRP A 557 5.79 -6.37 3.87
N LEU A 558 4.98 -6.53 4.92
CA LEU A 558 4.37 -7.81 5.24
C LEU A 558 3.39 -8.29 4.17
N ALA A 559 2.62 -7.38 3.57
CA ALA A 559 1.77 -7.71 2.44
C ALA A 559 2.56 -8.25 1.25
N GLY A 560 3.75 -7.69 0.95
CA GLY A 560 4.66 -8.23 -0.05
C GLY A 560 5.13 -9.65 0.28
N CYS A 561 5.31 -9.96 1.58
CA CYS A 561 5.61 -11.32 2.03
C CYS A 561 4.46 -12.30 1.74
N PHE A 562 3.21 -11.90 2.05
CA PHE A 562 2.03 -12.69 1.70
C PHE A 562 1.87 -12.86 0.19
N ALA A 563 2.09 -11.81 -0.59
CA ALA A 563 2.00 -11.85 -2.04
C ALA A 563 3.07 -12.74 -2.68
N ARG A 564 4.28 -12.79 -2.10
CA ARG A 564 5.34 -13.74 -2.48
C ARG A 564 4.94 -15.21 -2.24
N LEU A 565 4.06 -15.49 -1.27
CA LEU A 565 3.45 -16.82 -1.14
C LEU A 565 2.46 -17.09 -2.28
N SER A 566 1.53 -16.15 -2.51
CA SER A 566 0.64 -16.12 -3.68
C SER A 566 -0.24 -14.84 -3.67
N PRO A 567 -0.81 -14.44 -4.81
CA PRO A 567 -1.80 -13.36 -4.85
C PRO A 567 -3.02 -13.59 -3.94
N SER A 568 -3.45 -14.84 -3.77
CA SER A 568 -4.58 -15.18 -2.88
C SER A 568 -4.25 -14.92 -1.40
N HIS A 569 -3.03 -15.20 -0.98
CA HIS A 569 -2.57 -14.92 0.39
C HIS A 569 -2.50 -13.41 0.67
N ALA A 570 -2.07 -12.61 -0.31
CA ALA A 570 -2.14 -11.15 -0.23
C ALA A 570 -3.58 -10.66 -0.07
N TYR A 571 -4.53 -11.27 -0.80
CA TYR A 571 -5.95 -10.94 -0.65
C TYR A 571 -6.51 -11.29 0.73
N LEU A 572 -6.13 -12.44 1.30
CA LEU A 572 -6.51 -12.79 2.69
C LEU A 572 -5.93 -11.79 3.70
N TYR A 573 -4.69 -11.33 3.50
CA TYR A 573 -4.10 -10.27 4.30
C TYR A 573 -4.86 -8.93 4.17
N ALA A 574 -5.26 -8.55 2.96
CA ALA A 574 -6.09 -7.36 2.73
C ALA A 574 -7.47 -7.48 3.41
N LEU A 575 -8.11 -8.65 3.36
CA LEU A 575 -9.35 -8.91 4.10
C LEU A 575 -9.14 -8.80 5.62
N PHE A 576 -8.02 -9.29 6.15
CA PHE A 576 -7.68 -9.12 7.57
C PHE A 576 -7.55 -7.62 7.92
N GLY A 577 -6.87 -6.84 7.08
CA GLY A 577 -6.75 -5.39 7.22
C GLY A 577 -8.06 -4.61 7.07
N ALA A 578 -9.06 -5.18 6.40
CA ALA A 578 -10.40 -4.63 6.28
C ALA A 578 -11.35 -5.13 7.38
N ASN A 579 -10.88 -5.94 8.34
CA ASN A 579 -11.69 -6.63 9.33
C ASN A 579 -12.80 -7.51 8.69
N ARG A 580 -12.47 -8.14 7.57
CA ARG A 580 -13.32 -9.02 6.77
C ARG A 580 -12.78 -10.45 6.68
N LEU A 581 -11.81 -10.82 7.54
CA LEU A 581 -11.29 -12.17 7.67
C LEU A 581 -11.82 -12.82 8.97
N PRO A 582 -12.99 -13.47 8.93
CA PRO A 582 -13.63 -14.02 10.12
C PRO A 582 -12.84 -15.21 10.70
N ALA A 583 -12.62 -15.17 12.02
CA ALA A 583 -11.76 -16.13 12.72
C ALA A 583 -12.35 -17.54 12.79
N ASP A 584 -13.67 -17.72 12.72
CA ASP A 584 -14.33 -19.03 12.67
C ASP A 584 -14.17 -19.71 11.30
N VAL A 585 -14.03 -18.94 10.22
CA VAL A 585 -13.79 -19.47 8.87
C VAL A 585 -12.31 -19.79 8.63
N PHE A 586 -11.42 -18.88 9.04
CA PHE A 586 -9.98 -18.98 8.78
C PHE A 586 -9.15 -19.45 9.98
N GLY A 587 -9.80 -19.67 11.12
CA GLY A 587 -9.19 -20.24 12.31
C GLY A 587 -9.03 -21.74 12.19
N GLU A 588 -8.86 -22.36 13.36
CA GLU A 588 -8.56 -23.77 13.47
C GLU A 588 -9.68 -24.54 14.14
N SER A 589 -9.99 -25.71 13.59
CA SER A 589 -10.91 -26.66 14.21
C SER A 589 -10.13 -27.90 14.65
N PRO A 590 -10.28 -28.36 15.90
CA PRO A 590 -9.66 -29.59 16.34
C PRO A 590 -10.23 -30.79 15.56
N CYS A 591 -9.37 -31.73 15.22
CA CYS A 591 -9.66 -33.01 14.62
C CYS A 591 -9.25 -34.13 15.59
N ASP A 592 -9.45 -35.38 15.17
CA ASP A 592 -9.04 -36.53 15.95
C ASP A 592 -7.53 -36.50 16.25
N PRO A 593 -7.12 -36.84 17.48
CA PRO A 593 -5.72 -36.85 17.85
C PRO A 593 -4.98 -37.98 17.11
N VAL A 594 -3.72 -37.73 16.80
CA VAL A 594 -2.80 -38.72 16.21
C VAL A 594 -1.76 -39.11 17.25
N GLN A 595 -1.43 -40.40 17.29
CA GLN A 595 -0.35 -40.92 18.11
C GLN A 595 0.99 -40.58 17.45
N ILE A 596 1.87 -39.90 18.18
CA ILE A 596 3.25 -39.61 17.77
C ILE A 596 4.22 -40.38 18.67
N GLY A 597 5.40 -40.72 18.15
CA GLY A 597 6.48 -41.30 18.95
C GLY A 597 7.40 -40.22 19.51
N LEU A 598 7.74 -40.26 20.79
CA LEU A 598 8.76 -39.42 21.40
C LEU A 598 9.92 -40.30 21.87
N PHE A 599 11.12 -40.07 21.34
CA PHE A 599 12.32 -40.86 21.65
C PHE A 599 13.24 -40.10 22.60
N HIS A 600 13.54 -40.71 23.74
CA HIS A 600 14.39 -40.16 24.79
C HIS A 600 15.87 -40.45 24.52
N GLY A 601 16.76 -39.60 25.05
CA GLY A 601 18.22 -39.80 24.93
C GLY A 601 18.76 -41.06 25.61
N ASN A 602 17.98 -41.69 26.48
CA ASN A 602 18.30 -42.98 27.13
C ASN A 602 17.90 -44.20 26.28
N GLY A 603 17.29 -44.00 25.10
CA GLY A 603 16.83 -45.06 24.20
C GLY A 603 15.39 -45.53 24.43
N GLU A 604 14.66 -44.97 25.41
CA GLU A 604 13.24 -45.23 25.62
C GLU A 604 12.39 -44.48 24.59
N ALA A 605 11.22 -45.03 24.25
CA ALA A 605 10.26 -44.38 23.37
C ALA A 605 8.85 -44.45 23.98
N THR A 606 8.13 -43.34 23.93
CA THR A 606 6.73 -43.24 24.37
C THR A 606 5.83 -42.85 23.20
N LEU A 607 4.56 -43.26 23.27
CA LEU A 607 3.52 -42.80 22.35
C LEU A 607 2.69 -41.74 23.05
N GLU A 608 2.55 -40.59 22.41
CA GLU A 608 1.76 -39.47 22.92
C GLU A 608 0.65 -39.09 21.94
N ALA A 609 -0.53 -38.78 22.47
CA ALA A 609 -1.66 -38.32 21.68
C ALA A 609 -1.53 -36.80 21.46
N VAL A 610 -1.46 -36.36 20.20
CA VAL A 610 -1.42 -34.92 19.86
C VAL A 610 -2.63 -34.54 19.03
N THR A 611 -3.32 -33.49 19.47
CA THR A 611 -4.48 -32.94 18.75
C THR A 611 -4.06 -32.35 17.42
N VAL A 612 -4.67 -32.85 16.35
CA VAL A 612 -4.55 -32.29 15.00
C VAL A 612 -5.55 -31.15 14.85
N HIS A 613 -5.17 -30.09 14.16
CA HIS A 613 -6.04 -28.96 13.86
C HIS A 613 -6.19 -28.81 12.36
N ARG A 614 -7.41 -28.65 11.86
CA ARG A 614 -7.66 -28.29 10.47
C ARG A 614 -7.78 -26.78 10.34
N THR A 615 -7.03 -26.18 9.41
CA THR A 615 -7.08 -24.75 9.11
C THR A 615 -8.20 -24.43 8.13
N GLY A 616 -8.62 -23.16 8.05
CA GLY A 616 -9.59 -22.69 7.06
C GLY A 616 -9.14 -22.86 5.59
N LEU A 617 -7.86 -23.11 5.33
CA LEU A 617 -7.32 -23.43 4.01
C LEU A 617 -7.29 -24.94 3.72
N GLY A 618 -7.77 -25.77 4.65
CA GLY A 618 -7.80 -27.22 4.51
C GLY A 618 -6.50 -27.92 4.87
N GLU A 619 -5.54 -27.21 5.46
CA GLU A 619 -4.29 -27.79 5.96
C GLU A 619 -4.52 -28.44 7.33
N LEU A 620 -3.71 -29.45 7.64
CA LEU A 620 -3.62 -30.06 8.96
C LEU A 620 -2.39 -29.50 9.67
N ARG A 621 -2.57 -29.11 10.93
CA ARG A 621 -1.51 -28.60 11.78
C ARG A 621 -1.45 -29.37 13.09
N LEU A 622 -0.22 -29.63 13.53
CA LEU A 622 0.08 -30.20 14.84
C LEU A 622 0.99 -29.25 15.60
N ARG A 623 0.80 -29.18 16.92
CA ARG A 623 1.68 -28.48 17.85
C ARG A 623 2.08 -29.43 18.96
N ILE A 624 3.38 -29.66 19.09
CA ILE A 624 3.96 -30.67 19.97
C ILE A 624 4.80 -29.92 21.01
N PRO A 625 4.23 -29.59 22.19
CA PRO A 625 4.98 -28.95 23.26
C PRO A 625 5.90 -29.98 23.93
N LEU A 626 7.19 -29.65 24.02
CA LEU A 626 8.19 -30.42 24.74
C LEU A 626 8.77 -29.57 25.86
N SER A 627 8.99 -30.15 27.04
CA SER A 627 9.79 -29.54 28.09
C SER A 627 11.21 -30.10 28.11
N ARG A 628 12.17 -29.29 28.56
CA ARG A 628 13.58 -29.71 28.68
C ARG A 628 13.72 -30.95 29.56
N ALA A 629 12.94 -31.05 30.62
CA ALA A 629 12.95 -32.17 31.57
C ALA A 629 12.58 -33.52 30.92
N MET A 630 11.84 -33.52 29.79
CA MET A 630 11.47 -34.77 29.11
C MET A 630 12.67 -35.46 28.47
N GLY A 631 13.75 -34.74 28.13
CA GLY A 631 14.94 -35.33 27.51
C GLY A 631 14.67 -36.00 26.15
N ILE A 632 13.68 -35.51 25.40
CA ILE A 632 13.35 -35.99 24.05
C ILE A 632 14.45 -35.56 23.08
N THR A 633 14.87 -36.49 22.23
CA THR A 633 15.89 -36.29 21.20
C THR A 633 15.32 -36.40 19.79
N THR A 634 14.21 -37.09 19.60
CA THR A 634 13.55 -37.22 18.29
C THR A 634 12.05 -37.37 18.45
N ILE A 635 11.29 -36.66 17.60
CA ILE A 635 9.84 -36.82 17.43
C ILE A 635 9.60 -37.63 16.16
N ALA A 636 8.82 -38.70 16.24
CA ALA A 636 8.39 -39.50 15.10
C ALA A 636 6.91 -39.21 14.78
N LEU A 637 6.69 -38.55 13.65
CA LEU A 637 5.37 -38.16 13.16
C LEU A 637 4.92 -39.09 12.03
N PRO A 638 3.91 -39.96 12.21
CA PRO A 638 3.50 -40.93 11.20
C PRO A 638 2.70 -40.25 10.07
N LEU A 639 3.39 -39.78 9.03
CA LEU A 639 2.81 -39.06 7.89
C LEU A 639 1.67 -39.83 7.20
N ALA A 640 1.79 -41.16 7.11
CA ALA A 640 0.77 -42.02 6.51
C ALA A 640 -0.59 -42.00 7.24
N LYS A 641 -0.63 -41.60 8.52
CA LYS A 641 -1.88 -41.45 9.29
C LYS A 641 -2.67 -40.19 8.91
N PHE A 642 -2.02 -39.20 8.29
CA PHE A 642 -2.70 -37.99 7.81
C PHE A 642 -3.20 -38.18 6.38
N ALA A 643 -2.32 -38.66 5.50
CA ALA A 643 -2.65 -39.05 4.13
C ALA A 643 -1.49 -39.87 3.52
N ALA A 644 -1.82 -40.75 2.58
CA ALA A 644 -0.83 -41.52 1.83
C ALA A 644 0.07 -40.63 0.96
N GLU A 645 -0.46 -39.49 0.50
CA GLU A 645 0.27 -38.46 -0.23
C GLU A 645 -0.10 -37.08 0.32
N GLY A 646 0.83 -36.13 0.28
CA GLY A 646 0.58 -34.80 0.84
C GLY A 646 1.68 -33.80 0.54
N LEU A 647 1.46 -32.54 0.92
CA LEU A 647 2.47 -31.49 0.94
C LEU A 647 2.86 -31.22 2.40
N LEU A 648 4.15 -31.35 2.72
CA LEU A 648 4.71 -30.92 3.99
C LEU A 648 5.26 -29.50 3.82
N HIS A 649 4.63 -28.52 4.46
CA HIS A 649 5.00 -27.10 4.33
C HIS A 649 6.25 -26.75 5.13
N GLY A 650 6.56 -27.52 6.17
CA GLY A 650 7.75 -27.36 7.00
C GLY A 650 7.50 -27.76 8.45
N VAL A 651 8.58 -27.68 9.24
CA VAL A 651 8.55 -27.83 10.70
C VAL A 651 9.14 -26.58 11.31
N THR A 652 8.45 -25.99 12.28
CA THR A 652 8.91 -24.80 12.99
C THR A 652 9.02 -25.05 14.49
N ILE A 653 9.91 -24.33 15.16
CA ILE A 653 10.10 -24.36 16.61
C ILE A 653 9.87 -22.95 17.14
N GLN A 654 9.08 -22.84 18.20
CA GLN A 654 9.00 -21.65 19.04
C GLN A 654 9.38 -22.06 20.47
N SER A 655 10.16 -21.23 21.16
CA SER A 655 10.61 -21.54 22.53
C SER A 655 10.25 -20.40 23.48
N ALA A 656 9.98 -20.76 24.74
CA ALA A 656 9.82 -19.84 25.87
C ALA A 656 9.93 -20.60 27.20
N ASP A 657 9.73 -19.90 28.32
CA ASP A 657 9.70 -20.53 29.65
C ASP A 657 8.35 -21.19 29.96
N THR A 658 7.28 -20.82 29.24
CA THR A 658 5.95 -21.45 29.36
C THR A 658 5.40 -21.88 28.00
N VAL A 659 4.48 -22.86 28.00
CA VAL A 659 3.83 -23.35 26.77
C VAL A 659 3.03 -22.25 26.07
N ARG A 660 2.34 -21.39 26.84
CA ARG A 660 1.56 -20.27 26.30
C ARG A 660 2.48 -19.30 25.56
N ASP A 661 3.54 -18.85 26.23
CA ASP A 661 4.46 -17.87 25.67
C ASP A 661 5.19 -18.44 24.44
N ALA A 662 5.55 -19.73 24.48
CA ALA A 662 6.16 -20.40 23.34
C ALA A 662 5.19 -20.47 22.16
N ALA A 663 3.92 -20.83 22.37
CA ALA A 663 2.92 -20.90 21.32
C ALA A 663 2.61 -19.52 20.70
N GLU A 664 2.65 -18.45 21.49
CA GLU A 664 2.37 -17.08 21.06
C GLU A 664 3.59 -16.36 20.46
N SER A 665 4.81 -16.83 20.77
CA SER A 665 6.09 -16.25 20.35
C SER A 665 6.18 -16.06 18.84
N GLN A 666 6.70 -14.91 18.41
CA GLN A 666 6.91 -14.64 16.99
C GLN A 666 8.26 -15.16 16.47
N ASP A 667 9.12 -15.66 17.36
CA ASP A 667 10.45 -16.19 17.02
C ASP A 667 10.34 -17.64 16.52
N ALA A 668 9.56 -17.83 15.46
CA ALA A 668 9.37 -19.13 14.83
C ALA A 668 10.56 -19.46 13.92
N ILE A 669 11.37 -20.44 14.34
CA ILE A 669 12.54 -20.91 13.60
C ILE A 669 12.16 -22.13 12.78
N GLY A 670 12.50 -22.15 11.48
CA GLY A 670 12.28 -23.31 10.62
C GLY A 670 13.40 -24.35 10.80
N ILE A 671 13.03 -25.63 10.89
CA ILE A 671 14.01 -26.73 10.85
C ILE A 671 14.41 -26.97 9.40
N ALA A 672 15.71 -27.02 9.13
CA ALA A 672 16.24 -27.29 7.80
C ALA A 672 15.73 -28.64 7.29
N ALA A 673 15.31 -28.67 6.02
CA ALA A 673 14.77 -29.87 5.37
C ALA A 673 15.73 -31.06 5.41
N ASP A 674 17.05 -30.80 5.39
CA ASP A 674 18.10 -31.83 5.40
C ASP A 674 18.34 -32.42 6.79
N SER A 675 17.88 -31.75 7.84
CA SER A 675 17.91 -32.27 9.22
C SER A 675 16.75 -33.23 9.51
N LEU A 676 15.73 -33.26 8.64
CA LEU A 676 14.57 -34.12 8.79
C LEU A 676 14.83 -35.48 8.14
N VAL A 677 14.48 -36.57 8.83
CA VAL A 677 14.64 -37.93 8.29
C VAL A 677 13.28 -38.49 7.89
N TYR A 678 13.19 -38.95 6.64
CA TYR A 678 11.97 -39.46 6.03
C TYR A 678 12.04 -40.99 5.94
N ALA A 679 11.49 -41.69 6.93
CA ALA A 679 11.54 -43.15 7.03
C ALA A 679 10.33 -43.77 6.32
N GLY A 680 10.55 -44.55 5.25
CA GLY A 680 9.44 -45.16 4.48
C GLY A 680 8.61 -44.14 3.69
N VAL A 681 9.18 -42.97 3.37
CA VAL A 681 8.52 -41.86 2.67
C VAL A 681 9.36 -41.44 1.48
N ARG A 682 8.75 -41.38 0.29
CA ARG A 682 9.35 -40.76 -0.90
C ARG A 682 9.05 -39.27 -0.90
N ARG A 683 10.03 -38.44 -1.27
CA ARG A 683 9.89 -36.97 -1.26
C ARG A 683 10.33 -36.36 -2.59
N ASN A 684 9.57 -35.38 -3.05
CA ASN A 684 9.95 -34.48 -4.15
C ASN A 684 9.55 -33.04 -3.77
N GLY A 685 10.51 -32.21 -3.36
CA GLY A 685 10.23 -30.87 -2.83
C GLY A 685 9.38 -30.93 -1.56
N ALA A 686 8.24 -30.25 -1.54
CA ALA A 686 7.27 -30.32 -0.44
C ALA A 686 6.38 -31.57 -0.50
N HIS A 687 6.27 -32.21 -1.67
CA HIS A 687 5.43 -33.38 -1.85
C HIS A 687 6.05 -34.61 -1.18
N TYR A 688 5.23 -35.37 -0.46
CA TYR A 688 5.58 -36.67 0.08
C TYR A 688 4.57 -37.73 -0.35
N SER A 689 5.04 -38.98 -0.47
CA SER A 689 4.18 -40.16 -0.60
C SER A 689 4.72 -41.32 0.24
N THR A 690 3.83 -42.14 0.79
CA THR A 690 4.16 -43.27 1.65
C THR A 690 3.79 -44.58 0.95
N GLU A 691 4.70 -45.55 0.89
CA GLU A 691 4.48 -46.81 0.15
C GLU A 691 3.64 -47.82 0.95
N ASP A 692 3.91 -48.00 2.25
CA ASP A 692 3.40 -49.14 3.03
C ASP A 692 2.58 -48.75 4.28
N GLY A 693 1.98 -47.56 4.34
CA GLY A 693 1.15 -47.13 5.49
C GLY A 693 1.93 -46.84 6.80
N ASP A 694 3.23 -47.09 6.82
CA ASP A 694 4.15 -46.88 7.95
C ASP A 694 5.11 -45.69 7.75
N GLY A 695 4.88 -44.87 6.72
CA GLY A 695 5.73 -43.71 6.42
C GLY A 695 5.75 -42.68 7.56
N CYS A 696 6.95 -42.31 8.02
CA CYS A 696 7.17 -41.47 9.19
C CYS A 696 8.19 -40.35 8.94
N LEU A 697 7.94 -39.17 9.51
CA LEU A 697 8.86 -38.05 9.58
C LEU A 697 9.52 -38.04 10.96
N LEU A 698 10.84 -38.18 11.00
CA LEU A 698 11.63 -38.05 12.21
C LEU A 698 12.20 -36.63 12.30
N ILE A 699 11.84 -35.93 13.36
CA ILE A 699 12.21 -34.54 13.63
C ILE A 699 13.21 -34.55 14.78
N PRO A 700 14.48 -34.15 14.58
CA PRO A 700 15.44 -34.06 15.66
C PRO A 700 15.07 -32.92 16.61
N VAL A 701 15.24 -33.17 17.91
CA VAL A 701 15.06 -32.16 18.96
C VAL A 701 16.42 -31.57 19.31
N ALA A 702 16.62 -30.30 18.98
CA ALA A 702 17.85 -29.60 19.32
C ALA A 702 17.95 -29.33 20.85
N PRO A 703 19.15 -29.16 21.41
CA PRO A 703 19.32 -28.75 22.80
C PRO A 703 18.51 -27.49 23.11
N MET A 704 17.66 -27.56 24.14
CA MET A 704 16.72 -26.48 24.47
C MET A 704 17.38 -25.43 25.37
N ALA A 705 17.49 -24.19 24.88
CA ALA A 705 17.99 -23.05 25.65
C ALA A 705 16.96 -22.48 26.65
N GLN A 706 15.66 -22.66 26.39
CA GLN A 706 14.54 -22.31 27.27
C GLN A 706 13.82 -23.57 27.79
N GLU A 707 12.88 -23.42 28.72
CA GLU A 707 12.24 -24.56 29.39
C GLU A 707 11.29 -25.33 28.46
N ILE A 708 10.60 -24.63 27.57
CA ILE A 708 9.61 -25.19 26.64
C ILE A 708 10.01 -24.91 25.19
N ALA A 709 9.77 -25.89 24.32
CA ALA A 709 9.82 -25.75 22.87
C ALA A 709 8.56 -26.36 22.24
N VAL A 710 7.87 -25.61 21.38
CA VAL A 710 6.70 -26.05 20.64
C VAL A 710 7.10 -26.33 19.19
N TYR A 711 7.05 -27.60 18.80
CA TYR A 711 7.28 -28.03 17.43
C TYR A 711 5.95 -28.01 16.66
N SER A 712 5.86 -27.18 15.64
CA SER A 712 4.67 -27.06 14.79
C SER A 712 4.93 -27.63 13.41
N VAL A 713 3.99 -28.44 12.91
CA VAL A 713 4.07 -29.08 11.60
C VAL A 713 2.79 -28.78 10.82
N ALA A 714 2.91 -28.35 9.56
CA ALA A 714 1.78 -28.10 8.66
C ALA A 714 1.82 -29.01 7.42
N ILE A 715 0.69 -29.67 7.15
CA ILE A 715 0.54 -30.68 6.10
C ILE A 715 -0.74 -30.41 5.29
N THR A 716 -0.65 -30.36 3.97
CA THR A 716 -1.84 -30.44 3.09
C THR A 716 -2.00 -31.88 2.61
N PRO A 717 -3.00 -32.64 3.06
CA PRO A 717 -3.25 -33.99 2.55
C PRO A 717 -3.67 -33.93 1.07
N LEU A 718 -3.11 -34.81 0.24
CA LEU A 718 -3.47 -35.00 -1.16
C LEU A 718 -4.15 -36.37 -1.35
N GLY A 719 -5.23 -36.42 -2.13
CA GLY A 719 -6.04 -37.63 -2.30
C GLY A 719 -7.12 -37.82 -1.22
N SER A 720 -7.80 -38.97 -1.24
CA SER A 720 -8.84 -39.27 -0.25
C SER A 720 -8.21 -39.46 1.13
N VAL A 721 -8.60 -38.60 2.08
CA VAL A 721 -8.25 -38.71 3.50
C VAL A 721 -8.59 -40.15 3.96
N PRO A 722 -7.65 -40.92 4.52
CA PRO A 722 -7.98 -42.17 5.18
C PRO A 722 -8.98 -41.84 6.30
N LYS A 723 -10.12 -42.54 6.28
CA LYS A 723 -11.28 -42.30 7.17
C LYS A 723 -10.92 -42.14 8.65
#